data_AF-B3LT18-F1
#
_entry.id   AF-B3LT18-F1
#
_cell.length_a   1.000
_cell.length_b   1.000
_cell.length_c   1.000
_cell.angle_alpha   90.00
_cell.angle_beta   90.00
_cell.angle_gamma   90.00
#
_symmetry.space_group_name_H-M   'P 1'
#
loop_
_entity.id
_entity.type
_entity.pdbx_description
1 polymer ?
#
loop_
_entity_poly.entity_id
_entity_poly.type
_entity_poly.pdbx_seq_one_letter_code
_entity_poly.pdbx_strand_id
1 'polypeptide(L)'
;MNLKSIVSWFKEHLPSFDVDVDKHFRTLRVRKYSQICLLISFIIICVIIPLMNYLLLTDKFFKICHHLKHHVFNRRSWVHKTRMYHKQSLQLCLICFVFTSFFVIQGANGDLLEITKRMGRISVALMPPLLFLTLRPSPLPHTLYLALLPLHKWISRIVVLESILHTWFYLYYMYINDTLYVKMRKLPNIYGVIALGLFLLIAITSVRYARRWSYRVFYYVHYVSTWLILVFLHYHARPGISYYTTLNVLILTGQIVYRLYITNVTRVTIVPISSSLSLLEFPLTDLPKKPILPGGHLRINIYHRNFLRRFFSHLIPFQHPFTIASIPSDNLVRLIIRNGHFPLRTNEKYYITGAFEPELSFISKPTVPFNITTKSSKNPFRNNSSALINSPLNFLIKAQRVFMCVGGSGISFGLPLLRILNFNGVNVRLLWVSRDYKDLEVLNHFKNNFEGMEIYISGTEGNEQDIEIDYIDYHDCAADINDEVRSISSSGRVSELGDNSMLSDGNPQPTEPNENTALLSKKSTLRNHHPPKTNDIPDINADDEIDFTYAFSRSKSRKNTAQGTLTTHSSFNGSSVFRQPKIIEPPAQDPCLEAAPKKIRIPAGVKVFFGRPTLGDKDYEWCLQTECDAETDSIQCCRWANQGRDHAEYLSQVWVLAAGPRGLIESTKRWATDGGLHFHGESFAL
;
A
#
# COMPACT_ATOMS: atom_id res chain seq x y z
N MET A 1 -12.82 -34.49 34.93
CA MET A 1 -12.55 -35.54 33.91
C MET A 1 -11.21 -36.19 34.23
N ASN A 2 -11.20 -37.49 34.50
CA ASN A 2 -9.98 -38.23 34.84
C ASN A 2 -9.00 -38.25 33.65
N LEU A 3 -7.71 -37.99 33.89
CA LEU A 3 -6.66 -38.01 32.85
C LEU A 3 -6.67 -39.34 32.06
N LYS A 4 -6.98 -40.46 32.73
CA LYS A 4 -7.14 -41.78 32.10
C LYS A 4 -8.32 -41.86 31.12
N SER A 5 -9.44 -41.20 31.42
CA SER A 5 -10.61 -41.13 30.53
C SER A 5 -10.33 -40.22 29.34
N ILE A 6 -9.57 -39.13 29.54
CA ILE A 6 -9.11 -38.28 28.44
C ILE A 6 -8.14 -39.06 27.55
N VAL A 7 -7.18 -39.78 28.12
CA VAL A 7 -6.21 -40.59 27.38
C VAL A 7 -6.87 -41.77 26.65
N SER A 8 -7.86 -42.45 27.24
CA SER A 8 -8.58 -43.53 26.54
C SER A 8 -9.44 -42.97 25.40
N TRP A 9 -10.11 -41.84 25.63
CA TRP A 9 -10.88 -41.16 24.59
C TRP A 9 -10.00 -40.73 23.41
N PHE A 10 -8.81 -40.17 23.69
CA PHE A 10 -7.83 -39.86 22.64
C PHE A 10 -7.34 -41.12 21.92
N LYS A 11 -7.06 -42.22 22.62
CA LYS A 11 -6.64 -43.48 21.98
C LYS A 11 -7.69 -44.05 21.04
N GLU A 12 -8.98 -43.91 21.38
CA GLU A 12 -10.09 -44.40 20.54
C GLU A 12 -10.37 -43.50 19.32
N HIS A 13 -10.07 -42.20 19.41
CA HIS A 13 -10.38 -41.22 18.35
C HIS A 13 -9.15 -40.79 17.52
N LEU A 14 -7.95 -41.24 17.87
CA LEU A 14 -6.74 -40.96 17.11
C LEU A 14 -6.66 -41.83 15.85
N PRO A 15 -6.24 -41.26 14.70
CA PRO A 15 -6.06 -42.03 13.48
C PRO A 15 -4.94 -43.08 13.65
N SER A 16 -5.17 -44.29 13.12
CA SER A 16 -4.24 -45.42 13.23
C SER A 16 -3.78 -45.90 11.84
N PHE A 17 -2.69 -46.68 11.81
CA PHE A 17 -2.18 -47.30 10.58
C PHE A 17 -2.81 -48.67 10.30
N ASP A 18 -3.59 -49.21 11.25
CA ASP A 18 -4.10 -50.58 11.23
C ASP A 18 -5.44 -50.71 10.47
N VAL A 19 -5.92 -49.63 9.87
CA VAL A 19 -7.15 -49.64 9.09
C VAL A 19 -6.92 -50.43 7.80
N ASP A 20 -7.61 -51.56 7.63
CA ASP A 20 -7.51 -52.34 6.40
C ASP A 20 -8.42 -51.74 5.33
N VAL A 21 -7.80 -51.12 4.33
CA VAL A 21 -8.49 -50.51 3.18
C VAL A 21 -7.69 -50.85 1.94
N ASP A 22 -8.40 -51.26 0.89
CA ASP A 22 -7.80 -51.57 -0.39
C ASP A 22 -6.92 -50.42 -0.92
N LYS A 23 -5.74 -50.80 -1.42
CA LYS A 23 -4.71 -49.89 -1.91
C LYS A 23 -5.18 -49.13 -3.15
N HIS A 24 -5.95 -49.77 -4.02
CA HIS A 24 -6.49 -49.10 -5.22
C HIS A 24 -7.51 -48.03 -4.80
N PHE A 25 -8.42 -48.37 -3.90
CA PHE A 25 -9.39 -47.44 -3.34
C PHE A 25 -8.73 -46.22 -2.67
N ARG A 26 -7.73 -46.44 -1.80
CA ARG A 26 -6.93 -45.36 -1.20
C ARG A 26 -6.30 -44.44 -2.24
N THR A 27 -5.74 -45.02 -3.31
CA THR A 27 -5.09 -44.26 -4.39
C THR A 27 -6.09 -43.40 -5.15
N LEU A 28 -7.30 -43.91 -5.41
CA LEU A 28 -8.38 -43.16 -6.05
C LEU A 28 -8.83 -41.99 -5.18
N ARG A 29 -9.02 -42.20 -3.87
CA ARG A 29 -9.39 -41.12 -2.93
C ARG A 29 -8.33 -40.03 -2.90
N VAL A 30 -7.05 -40.39 -2.71
CA VAL A 30 -5.94 -39.43 -2.71
C VAL A 30 -5.91 -38.60 -4.00
N ARG A 31 -6.10 -39.23 -5.17
CA ARG A 31 -6.20 -38.51 -6.45
C ARG A 31 -7.40 -37.56 -6.49
N LYS A 32 -8.59 -38.04 -6.15
CA LYS A 32 -9.84 -37.25 -6.17
C LYS A 32 -9.73 -35.99 -5.31
N TYR A 33 -9.34 -36.12 -4.05
CA TYR A 33 -9.23 -34.97 -3.14
C TYR A 33 -8.15 -33.98 -3.60
N SER A 34 -7.03 -34.45 -4.16
CA SER A 34 -6.00 -33.56 -4.70
C SER A 34 -6.44 -32.79 -5.95
N GLN A 35 -7.25 -33.39 -6.82
CA GLN A 35 -7.80 -32.72 -8.00
C GLN A 35 -8.86 -31.69 -7.62
N ILE A 36 -9.73 -32.02 -6.66
CA ILE A 36 -10.73 -31.09 -6.13
C ILE A 36 -10.04 -29.92 -5.43
N CYS A 37 -9.00 -30.17 -4.62
CA CYS A 37 -8.21 -29.12 -3.97
C CYS A 37 -7.58 -28.17 -4.99
N LEU A 38 -6.99 -28.70 -6.07
CA LEU A 38 -6.44 -27.88 -7.16
C LEU A 38 -7.52 -27.00 -7.80
N LEU A 39 -8.67 -27.60 -8.18
CA LEU A 39 -9.76 -26.91 -8.85
C LEU A 39 -10.33 -25.79 -7.97
N ILE A 40 -10.62 -26.07 -6.71
CA ILE A 40 -11.16 -25.07 -5.77
C ILE A 40 -10.11 -23.97 -5.52
N SER A 41 -8.82 -24.32 -5.40
CA SER A 41 -7.75 -23.33 -5.26
C SER A 41 -7.69 -22.36 -6.44
N PHE A 42 -7.82 -22.87 -7.68
CA PHE A 42 -7.90 -22.01 -8.87
C PHE A 42 -9.20 -21.20 -8.93
N ILE A 43 -10.35 -21.73 -8.51
CA ILE A 43 -11.60 -20.95 -8.42
C ILE A 43 -11.43 -19.79 -7.43
N ILE A 44 -10.87 -20.06 -6.26
CA ILE A 44 -10.60 -19.01 -5.25
C ILE A 44 -9.71 -17.93 -5.85
N ILE A 45 -8.59 -18.32 -6.48
CA ILE A 45 -7.59 -17.37 -6.97
C ILE A 45 -8.05 -16.63 -8.23
N CYS A 46 -8.64 -17.33 -9.20
CA CYS A 46 -8.97 -16.77 -10.52
C CYS A 46 -10.37 -16.16 -10.61
N VAL A 47 -11.31 -16.56 -9.74
CA VAL A 47 -12.70 -16.09 -9.80
C VAL A 47 -13.04 -15.27 -8.57
N ILE A 48 -12.83 -15.80 -7.36
CA ILE A 48 -13.29 -15.14 -6.13
C ILE A 48 -12.47 -13.89 -5.84
N ILE A 49 -11.13 -13.94 -5.91
CA ILE A 49 -10.29 -12.77 -5.64
C ILE A 49 -10.63 -11.60 -6.60
N PRO A 50 -10.67 -11.80 -7.94
CA PRO A 50 -11.01 -10.69 -8.84
C PRO A 50 -12.44 -10.22 -8.70
N LEU A 51 -13.40 -11.12 -8.44
CA LEU A 51 -14.78 -10.76 -8.18
C LEU A 51 -14.90 -9.88 -6.94
N MET A 52 -14.22 -10.23 -5.85
CA MET A 52 -14.20 -9.42 -4.62
C MET A 52 -13.57 -8.04 -4.88
N ASN A 53 -12.45 -7.99 -5.61
CA ASN A 53 -11.82 -6.72 -5.97
C ASN A 53 -12.75 -5.85 -6.83
N TYR A 54 -13.46 -6.45 -7.78
CA TYR A 54 -14.45 -5.74 -8.60
C TYR A 54 -15.65 -5.25 -7.79
N LEU A 55 -16.20 -6.10 -6.91
CA LEU A 55 -17.35 -5.75 -6.07
C LEU A 55 -16.99 -4.60 -5.11
N LEU A 56 -15.78 -4.57 -4.55
CA LEU A 56 -15.31 -3.48 -3.70
C LEU A 56 -15.26 -2.11 -4.41
N LEU A 57 -15.30 -2.08 -5.74
CA LEU A 57 -15.41 -0.83 -6.53
C LEU A 57 -16.84 -0.34 -6.70
N THR A 58 -17.84 -1.15 -6.33
CA THR A 58 -19.25 -0.76 -6.44
C THR A 58 -19.72 -0.10 -5.15
N ASP A 59 -20.40 1.05 -5.27
CA ASP A 59 -20.87 1.82 -4.12
C ASP A 59 -21.76 0.99 -3.19
N LYS A 60 -22.61 0.12 -3.74
CA LYS A 60 -23.52 -0.74 -2.96
C LYS A 60 -22.76 -1.72 -2.08
N PHE A 61 -21.78 -2.42 -2.64
CA PHE A 61 -21.01 -3.40 -1.87
C PHE A 61 -20.05 -2.73 -0.91
N PHE A 62 -19.48 -1.58 -1.28
CA PHE A 62 -18.72 -0.74 -0.36
C PHE A 62 -19.57 -0.33 0.85
N LYS A 63 -20.80 0.15 0.64
CA LYS A 63 -21.75 0.45 1.73
C LYS A 63 -22.02 -0.76 2.63
N ILE A 64 -22.21 -1.94 2.05
CA ILE A 64 -22.42 -3.18 2.80
C ILE A 64 -21.18 -3.54 3.63
N CYS A 65 -19.99 -3.54 3.03
CA CYS A 65 -18.74 -3.83 3.73
C CYS A 65 -18.46 -2.79 4.82
N HIS A 66 -18.68 -1.51 4.55
CA HIS A 66 -18.54 -0.42 5.51
C HIS A 66 -19.51 -0.61 6.68
N HIS A 67 -20.79 -0.89 6.41
CA HIS A 67 -21.77 -1.18 7.45
C HIS A 67 -21.42 -2.44 8.25
N LEU A 68 -21.01 -3.52 7.60
CA LEU A 68 -20.60 -4.75 8.28
C LEU A 68 -19.41 -4.49 9.20
N LYS A 69 -18.39 -3.77 8.70
CA LYS A 69 -17.15 -3.51 9.42
C LYS A 69 -17.34 -2.53 10.57
N HIS A 70 -18.08 -1.45 10.36
CA HIS A 70 -18.21 -0.35 11.33
C HIS A 70 -19.47 -0.44 12.20
N HIS A 71 -20.57 -1.06 11.74
CA HIS A 71 -21.80 -1.22 12.54
C HIS A 71 -21.98 -2.62 13.12
N VAL A 72 -21.64 -3.70 12.41
CA VAL A 72 -21.85 -5.09 12.89
C VAL A 72 -20.64 -5.59 13.69
N PHE A 73 -19.44 -5.50 13.11
CA PHE A 73 -18.17 -5.72 13.79
C PHE A 73 -17.67 -4.43 14.45
N ASN A 74 -18.62 -3.66 14.99
CA ASN A 74 -18.34 -2.37 15.60
C ASN A 74 -17.25 -2.52 16.67
N ARG A 75 -16.53 -1.44 16.95
CA ARG A 75 -15.33 -1.43 17.82
C ARG A 75 -15.56 -2.01 19.24
N ARG A 76 -16.83 -2.12 19.68
CA ARG A 76 -17.24 -2.77 20.95
C ARG A 76 -17.31 -4.30 20.89
N SER A 77 -17.32 -4.90 19.70
CA SER A 77 -17.35 -6.36 19.54
C SER A 77 -16.07 -6.99 20.08
N TRP A 78 -16.21 -8.08 20.83
CA TRP A 78 -15.07 -8.85 21.36
C TRP A 78 -14.12 -9.29 20.24
N VAL A 79 -14.64 -9.54 19.04
CA VAL A 79 -13.86 -9.93 17.85
C VAL A 79 -12.87 -8.83 17.44
N HIS A 80 -13.25 -7.56 17.51
CA HIS A 80 -12.37 -6.43 17.18
C HIS A 80 -11.20 -6.31 18.17
N LYS A 81 -11.39 -6.70 19.43
CA LYS A 81 -10.31 -6.71 20.44
C LYS A 81 -9.29 -7.84 20.21
N THR A 82 -9.60 -8.82 19.36
CA THR A 82 -8.66 -9.91 19.11
C THR A 82 -7.51 -9.47 18.22
N ARG A 83 -6.28 -9.91 18.55
CA ARG A 83 -5.09 -9.71 17.69
C ARG A 83 -5.26 -10.31 16.28
N MET A 84 -6.23 -11.23 16.10
CA MET A 84 -6.56 -11.87 14.83
C MET A 84 -7.22 -10.90 13.86
N TYR A 85 -8.08 -10.01 14.33
CA TYR A 85 -8.80 -9.06 13.48
C TYR A 85 -7.87 -8.05 12.82
N HIS A 86 -6.87 -7.56 13.55
CA HIS A 86 -5.94 -6.56 13.05
C HIS A 86 -4.77 -7.13 12.22
N LYS A 87 -4.40 -8.41 12.40
CA LYS A 87 -3.25 -9.00 11.71
C LYS A 87 -3.68 -9.80 10.47
N GLN A 88 -3.70 -9.14 9.30
CA GLN A 88 -3.99 -9.77 7.99
C GLN A 88 -3.20 -11.07 7.74
N SER A 89 -1.93 -11.09 8.15
CA SER A 89 -1.07 -12.25 7.98
C SER A 89 -1.57 -13.48 8.76
N LEU A 90 -2.18 -13.28 9.92
CA LEU A 90 -2.62 -14.36 10.80
C LEU A 90 -3.98 -14.91 10.36
N GLN A 91 -4.87 -14.03 9.90
CA GLN A 91 -6.13 -14.42 9.25
C GLN A 91 -5.86 -15.34 8.07
N LEU A 92 -4.92 -14.94 7.21
CA LEU A 92 -4.61 -15.70 6.01
C LEU A 92 -3.98 -17.07 6.34
N CYS A 93 -3.13 -17.13 7.36
CA CYS A 93 -2.62 -18.39 7.88
C CYS A 93 -3.75 -19.34 8.29
N LEU A 94 -4.69 -18.85 9.09
CA LEU A 94 -5.80 -19.65 9.60
C LEU A 94 -6.71 -20.13 8.47
N ILE A 95 -7.07 -19.25 7.54
CA ILE A 95 -7.92 -19.59 6.38
C ILE A 95 -7.25 -20.67 5.55
N CYS A 96 -5.99 -20.50 5.18
CA CYS A 96 -5.28 -21.49 4.37
C CYS A 96 -5.09 -22.81 5.14
N PHE A 97 -4.79 -22.77 6.44
CA PHE A 97 -4.61 -23.96 7.27
C PHE A 97 -5.90 -24.77 7.41
N VAL A 98 -7.03 -24.11 7.69
CA VAL A 98 -8.36 -24.75 7.75
C VAL A 98 -8.72 -25.36 6.40
N PHE A 99 -8.49 -24.60 5.32
CA PHE A 99 -8.74 -25.07 3.96
C PHE A 99 -7.96 -26.36 3.63
N THR A 100 -6.65 -26.41 3.87
CA THR A 100 -5.87 -27.61 3.53
C THR A 100 -6.15 -28.77 4.48
N SER A 101 -6.31 -28.50 5.79
CA SER A 101 -6.67 -29.52 6.78
C SER A 101 -7.98 -30.23 6.44
N PHE A 102 -8.97 -29.51 5.92
CA PHE A 102 -10.22 -30.10 5.44
C PHE A 102 -9.98 -31.15 4.36
N PHE A 103 -9.18 -30.87 3.32
CA PHE A 103 -8.89 -31.85 2.26
C PHE A 103 -8.04 -33.04 2.74
N VAL A 104 -7.16 -32.81 3.73
CA VAL A 104 -6.35 -33.86 4.33
C VAL A 104 -7.22 -34.85 5.11
N ILE A 105 -8.15 -34.36 5.95
CA ILE A 105 -8.87 -35.18 6.93
C ILE A 105 -10.22 -35.70 6.41
N GLN A 106 -10.93 -34.93 5.57
CA GLN A 106 -12.30 -35.25 5.16
C GLN A 106 -12.41 -36.63 4.49
N GLY A 107 -13.21 -37.53 5.08
CA GLY A 107 -13.46 -38.86 4.54
C GLY A 107 -12.26 -39.82 4.62
N ALA A 108 -11.25 -39.51 5.43
CA ALA A 108 -10.15 -40.44 5.74
C ALA A 108 -10.56 -41.49 6.79
N ASN A 109 -11.62 -41.26 7.56
CA ASN A 109 -12.19 -42.21 8.54
C ASN A 109 -11.15 -42.80 9.50
N GLY A 110 -10.20 -41.99 9.97
CA GLY A 110 -9.14 -42.44 10.89
C GLY A 110 -7.95 -43.17 10.25
N ASP A 111 -7.91 -43.34 8.93
CA ASP A 111 -6.76 -43.96 8.23
C ASP A 111 -5.57 -43.00 8.15
N LEU A 112 -4.60 -43.19 9.06
CA LEU A 112 -3.41 -42.34 9.14
C LEU A 112 -2.50 -42.49 7.92
N LEU A 113 -2.48 -43.66 7.27
CA LEU A 113 -1.71 -43.88 6.06
C LEU A 113 -2.29 -43.07 4.89
N GLU A 114 -3.61 -43.00 4.78
CA GLU A 114 -4.28 -42.16 3.79
C GLU A 114 -4.04 -40.68 4.06
N ILE A 115 -4.19 -40.22 5.31
CA ILE A 115 -3.89 -38.84 5.73
C ILE A 115 -2.46 -38.47 5.32
N THR A 116 -1.49 -39.34 5.61
CA THR A 116 -0.07 -39.13 5.28
C THR A 116 0.14 -39.01 3.76
N LYS A 117 -0.50 -39.86 2.96
CA LYS A 117 -0.45 -39.77 1.49
C LYS A 117 -1.08 -38.49 0.97
N ARG A 118 -2.20 -38.06 1.57
CA ARG A 118 -2.91 -36.84 1.21
C ARG A 118 -2.08 -35.59 1.48
N MET A 119 -1.38 -35.50 2.62
CA MET A 119 -0.49 -34.37 2.94
C MET A 119 0.53 -34.11 1.82
N GLY A 120 1.26 -35.16 1.38
CA GLY A 120 2.20 -35.02 0.27
C GLY A 120 1.52 -34.68 -1.07
N ARG A 121 0.34 -35.25 -1.33
CA ARG A 121 -0.39 -35.01 -2.59
C ARG A 121 -1.00 -33.61 -2.68
N ILE A 122 -1.56 -33.11 -1.60
CA ILE A 122 -2.17 -31.77 -1.50
C ILE A 122 -1.08 -30.71 -1.64
N SER A 123 0.08 -30.90 -1.00
CA SER A 123 1.26 -30.07 -1.22
C SER A 123 1.64 -29.93 -2.70
N VAL A 124 1.68 -31.05 -3.44
CA VAL A 124 1.93 -31.02 -4.90
C VAL A 124 0.79 -30.34 -5.66
N ALA A 125 -0.46 -30.57 -5.27
CA ALA A 125 -1.63 -29.96 -5.90
C ALA A 125 -1.69 -28.43 -5.70
N LEU A 126 -1.12 -27.91 -4.62
CA LEU A 126 -1.03 -26.47 -4.38
C LEU A 126 0.12 -25.79 -5.13
N MET A 127 1.05 -26.54 -5.72
CA MET A 127 2.19 -25.94 -6.45
C MET A 127 1.76 -25.13 -7.68
N PRO A 128 0.88 -25.61 -8.59
CA PRO A 128 0.43 -24.80 -9.72
C PRO A 128 -0.21 -23.46 -9.33
N PRO A 129 -1.21 -23.39 -8.43
CA PRO A 129 -1.74 -22.12 -7.98
C PRO A 129 -0.69 -21.27 -7.24
N LEU A 130 0.21 -21.90 -6.47
CA LEU A 130 1.30 -21.19 -5.78
C LEU A 130 2.24 -20.47 -6.76
N LEU A 131 2.60 -21.11 -7.88
CA LEU A 131 3.43 -20.50 -8.93
C LEU A 131 2.64 -19.49 -9.75
N PHE A 132 1.37 -19.73 -10.03
CA PHE A 132 0.48 -18.80 -10.73
C PHE A 132 0.40 -17.43 -10.02
N LEU A 133 0.33 -17.42 -8.68
CA LEU A 133 0.33 -16.19 -7.87
C LEU A 133 1.60 -15.34 -8.03
N THR A 134 2.68 -15.87 -8.62
CA THR A 134 3.95 -15.16 -8.84
C THR A 134 4.10 -14.56 -10.24
N LEU A 135 3.12 -14.79 -11.12
CA LEU A 135 3.12 -14.28 -12.49
C LEU A 135 3.15 -12.75 -12.51
N ARG A 136 3.90 -12.21 -13.47
CA ARG A 136 4.10 -10.76 -13.67
C ARG A 136 3.97 -10.41 -15.15
N PRO A 137 3.07 -9.49 -15.55
CA PRO A 137 2.04 -8.85 -14.72
C PRO A 137 1.06 -9.88 -14.14
N SER A 138 0.23 -9.45 -13.19
CA SER A 138 -0.85 -10.30 -12.69
C SER A 138 -1.74 -10.71 -13.85
N PRO A 139 -2.04 -12.00 -14.03
CA PRO A 139 -3.02 -12.46 -15.02
C PRO A 139 -4.47 -12.18 -14.58
N LEU A 140 -4.66 -11.77 -13.32
CA LEU A 140 -5.97 -11.51 -12.73
C LEU A 140 -6.41 -10.08 -13.03
N PRO A 141 -7.66 -9.85 -13.47
CA PRO A 141 -8.18 -8.51 -13.66
C PRO A 141 -8.29 -7.78 -12.32
N HIS A 142 -8.16 -6.45 -12.37
CA HIS A 142 -8.29 -5.57 -11.21
C HIS A 142 -7.45 -5.97 -9.99
N THR A 143 -6.29 -6.57 -10.22
CA THR A 143 -5.49 -7.15 -9.14
C THR A 143 -4.00 -6.93 -9.40
N LEU A 144 -3.39 -6.06 -8.60
CA LEU A 144 -1.94 -5.85 -8.63
C LEU A 144 -1.19 -7.10 -8.13
N TYR A 145 -0.15 -7.54 -8.85
CA TYR A 145 0.60 -8.74 -8.47
C TYR A 145 1.26 -8.64 -7.08
N LEU A 146 1.55 -7.43 -6.59
CA LEU A 146 2.07 -7.21 -5.24
C LEU A 146 1.08 -7.63 -4.15
N ALA A 147 -0.22 -7.48 -4.41
CA ALA A 147 -1.30 -7.87 -3.49
C ALA A 147 -1.41 -9.40 -3.34
N LEU A 148 -0.90 -10.17 -4.29
CA LEU A 148 -0.90 -11.65 -4.28
C LEU A 148 0.29 -12.24 -3.50
N LEU A 149 1.32 -11.45 -3.19
CA LEU A 149 2.51 -11.93 -2.49
C LEU A 149 2.24 -12.49 -1.08
N PRO A 150 1.35 -11.91 -0.25
CA PRO A 150 0.97 -12.50 1.03
C PRO A 150 0.39 -13.92 0.88
N LEU A 151 -0.44 -14.14 -0.16
CA LEU A 151 -1.00 -15.47 -0.48
C LEU A 151 0.08 -16.48 -0.82
N HIS A 152 0.99 -16.10 -1.73
CA HIS A 152 2.12 -16.95 -2.08
C HIS A 152 2.96 -17.34 -0.85
N LYS A 153 3.23 -16.40 0.07
CA LYS A 153 4.02 -16.66 1.29
C LYS A 153 3.33 -17.63 2.26
N TRP A 154 2.02 -17.55 2.43
CA TRP A 154 1.31 -18.42 3.38
C TRP A 154 1.01 -19.80 2.81
N ILE A 155 0.63 -19.88 1.54
CA ILE A 155 0.45 -21.18 0.86
C ILE A 155 1.79 -21.93 0.82
N SER A 156 2.91 -21.26 0.51
CA SER A 156 4.24 -21.92 0.53
C SER A 156 4.64 -22.44 1.91
N ARG A 157 4.35 -21.72 2.99
CA ARG A 157 4.61 -22.21 4.37
C ARG A 157 3.82 -23.48 4.69
N ILE A 158 2.56 -23.54 4.26
CA ILE A 158 1.71 -24.71 4.48
C ILE A 158 2.20 -25.90 3.64
N VAL A 159 2.59 -25.68 2.38
CA VAL A 159 3.21 -26.72 1.54
C VAL A 159 4.47 -27.29 2.20
N VAL A 160 5.33 -26.44 2.76
CA VAL A 160 6.52 -26.92 3.50
C VAL A 160 6.12 -27.69 4.76
N LEU A 161 5.16 -27.18 5.55
CA LEU A 161 4.68 -27.85 6.75
C LEU A 161 4.10 -29.24 6.45
N GLU A 162 3.22 -29.34 5.46
CA GLU A 162 2.63 -30.60 5.01
C GLU A 162 3.69 -31.57 4.48
N SER A 163 4.72 -31.07 3.78
CA SER A 163 5.83 -31.89 3.30
C SER A 163 6.68 -32.45 4.46
N ILE A 164 6.90 -31.67 5.51
CA ILE A 164 7.57 -32.12 6.74
C ILE A 164 6.73 -33.19 7.44
N LEU A 165 5.43 -32.94 7.64
CA LEU A 165 4.51 -33.88 8.29
C LEU A 165 4.38 -35.18 7.49
N HIS A 166 4.26 -35.09 6.16
CA HIS A 166 4.26 -36.24 5.26
C HIS A 166 5.51 -37.12 5.45
N THR A 167 6.69 -36.48 5.49
CA THR A 167 7.95 -37.20 5.69
C THR A 167 8.01 -37.83 7.07
N TRP A 168 7.64 -37.07 8.12
CA TRP A 168 7.69 -37.55 9.50
C TRP A 168 6.76 -38.75 9.73
N PHE A 169 5.51 -38.68 9.26
CA PHE A 169 4.58 -39.81 9.37
C PHE A 169 5.02 -41.02 8.55
N TYR A 170 5.63 -40.83 7.38
CA TYR A 170 6.19 -41.95 6.62
C TYR A 170 7.40 -42.59 7.30
N LEU A 171 8.28 -41.80 7.91
CA LEU A 171 9.39 -42.32 8.70
C LEU A 171 8.87 -43.13 9.90
N TYR A 172 7.86 -42.62 10.60
CA TYR A 172 7.22 -43.32 11.71
C TYR A 172 6.54 -44.62 11.26
N TYR A 173 5.78 -44.59 10.16
CA TYR A 173 5.18 -45.78 9.57
C TYR A 173 6.23 -46.82 9.18
N MET A 174 7.34 -46.42 8.57
CA MET A 174 8.41 -47.35 8.17
C MET A 174 9.20 -47.90 9.36
N TYR A 175 9.29 -47.13 10.45
CA TYR A 175 9.92 -47.54 11.70
C TYR A 175 9.10 -48.63 12.40
N ILE A 176 7.79 -48.45 12.57
CA ILE A 176 6.91 -49.46 13.20
C ILE A 176 6.90 -50.77 12.41
N ASN A 177 7.02 -50.70 11.09
CA ASN A 177 6.99 -51.88 10.21
C ASN A 177 8.39 -52.47 9.90
N ASP A 178 9.45 -52.06 10.59
CA ASP A 178 10.84 -52.54 10.40
C ASP A 178 11.35 -52.49 8.94
N THR A 179 10.81 -51.59 8.11
CA THR A 179 11.15 -51.49 6.67
C THR A 179 11.95 -50.24 6.32
N LEU A 180 12.32 -49.43 7.31
CA LEU A 180 12.97 -48.13 7.13
C LEU A 180 14.22 -48.22 6.23
N TYR A 181 15.18 -49.09 6.58
CA TYR A 181 16.44 -49.20 5.84
C TYR A 181 16.22 -49.61 4.37
N VAL A 182 15.37 -50.62 4.13
CA VAL A 182 15.07 -51.14 2.80
C VAL A 182 14.32 -50.10 1.96
N LYS A 183 13.37 -49.37 2.55
CA LYS A 183 12.57 -48.36 1.84
C LYS A 183 13.38 -47.10 1.56
N MET A 184 14.26 -46.66 2.46
CA MET A 184 15.07 -45.45 2.25
C MET A 184 16.07 -45.59 1.10
N ARG A 185 16.58 -46.79 0.82
CA ARG A 185 17.47 -47.03 -0.33
C ARG A 185 16.75 -47.02 -1.69
N LYS A 186 15.42 -46.96 -1.72
CA LYS A 186 14.67 -46.89 -2.98
C LYS A 186 14.80 -45.49 -3.59
N LEU A 187 15.16 -45.43 -4.87
CA LEU A 187 15.33 -44.18 -5.62
C LEU A 187 14.19 -43.17 -5.44
N PRO A 188 12.89 -43.55 -5.48
CA PRO A 188 11.81 -42.58 -5.27
C PRO A 188 11.89 -41.91 -3.90
N ASN A 189 12.25 -42.64 -2.84
CA ASN A 189 12.34 -42.06 -1.49
C ASN A 189 13.55 -41.13 -1.36
N ILE A 190 14.68 -41.47 -2.01
CA ILE A 190 15.85 -40.58 -2.10
C ILE A 190 15.48 -39.25 -2.75
N TYR A 191 14.76 -39.28 -3.89
CA TYR A 191 14.27 -38.06 -4.54
C TYR A 191 13.34 -37.25 -3.62
N GLY A 192 12.51 -37.91 -2.82
CA GLY A 192 11.66 -37.26 -1.82
C GLY A 192 12.46 -36.55 -0.73
N VAL A 193 13.51 -37.19 -0.22
CA VAL A 193 14.41 -36.60 0.80
C VAL A 193 15.16 -35.39 0.22
N ILE A 194 15.66 -35.48 -1.02
CA ILE A 194 16.30 -34.35 -1.70
C ILE A 194 15.30 -33.20 -1.88
N ALA A 195 14.08 -33.49 -2.32
CA ALA A 195 13.03 -32.48 -2.47
C ALA A 195 12.68 -31.79 -1.14
N LEU A 196 12.58 -32.55 -0.04
CA LEU A 196 12.39 -31.98 1.30
C LEU A 196 13.56 -31.08 1.70
N GLY A 197 14.79 -31.51 1.47
CA GLY A 197 15.99 -30.70 1.72
C GLY A 197 15.94 -29.35 0.99
N LEU A 198 15.52 -29.34 -0.28
CA LEU A 198 15.33 -28.12 -1.05
C LEU A 198 14.18 -27.25 -0.52
N PHE A 199 13.05 -27.84 -0.11
CA PHE A 199 11.97 -27.10 0.53
C PHE A 199 12.42 -26.41 1.84
N LEU A 200 13.17 -27.12 2.67
CA LEU A 200 13.75 -26.57 3.90
C LEU A 200 14.76 -25.46 3.61
N LEU A 201 15.61 -25.64 2.61
CA LEU A 201 16.57 -24.64 2.16
C LEU A 201 15.85 -23.34 1.69
N ILE A 202 14.78 -23.48 0.90
CA ILE A 202 13.91 -22.35 0.53
C ILE A 202 13.30 -21.71 1.79
N ALA A 203 12.78 -22.51 2.71
CA ALA A 203 12.12 -21.99 3.91
C ALA A 203 13.07 -21.15 4.77
N ILE A 204 14.28 -21.65 5.05
CA ILE A 204 15.32 -20.99 5.84
C ILE A 204 15.76 -19.68 5.19
N THR A 205 16.11 -19.72 3.89
CA THR A 205 16.57 -18.52 3.17
C THR A 205 15.45 -17.48 2.96
N SER A 206 14.18 -17.89 3.00
CA SER A 206 13.03 -16.99 2.87
C SER A 206 12.62 -16.28 4.17
N VAL A 207 13.18 -16.69 5.32
CA VAL A 207 12.94 -16.04 6.62
C VAL A 207 13.38 -14.57 6.55
N ARG A 208 12.64 -13.69 7.24
CA ARG A 208 12.87 -12.23 7.21
C ARG A 208 14.32 -11.85 7.54
N TYR A 209 14.91 -12.52 8.53
CA TYR A 209 16.28 -12.27 8.96
C TYR A 209 17.30 -12.66 7.88
N ALA A 210 17.24 -13.91 7.39
CA ALA A 210 18.15 -14.40 6.35
C ALA A 210 18.05 -13.60 5.03
N ARG A 211 16.83 -13.28 4.58
CA ARG A 211 16.62 -12.48 3.37
C ARG A 211 17.15 -11.04 3.50
N ARG A 212 17.07 -10.45 4.70
CA ARG A 212 17.63 -9.11 4.95
C ARG A 212 19.14 -9.11 4.99
N TRP A 213 19.75 -10.19 5.48
CA TRP A 213 21.19 -10.35 5.48
C TRP A 213 21.76 -10.47 4.05
N SER A 214 21.13 -11.29 3.20
CA SER A 214 21.48 -11.34 1.77
C SER A 214 20.27 -11.68 0.89
N TYR A 215 19.68 -10.65 0.28
CA TYR A 215 18.58 -10.82 -0.66
C TYR A 215 19.02 -11.58 -1.92
N ARG A 216 20.28 -11.42 -2.35
CA ARG A 216 20.85 -12.12 -3.51
C ARG A 216 20.86 -13.64 -3.31
N VAL A 217 21.34 -14.11 -2.15
CA VAL A 217 21.37 -15.55 -1.82
C VAL A 217 19.96 -16.12 -1.78
N PHE A 218 19.04 -15.44 -1.09
CA PHE A 218 17.62 -15.80 -1.08
C PHE A 218 17.06 -15.97 -2.49
N TYR A 219 17.28 -14.98 -3.37
CA TYR A 219 16.73 -14.99 -4.72
C TYR A 219 17.26 -16.17 -5.57
N TYR A 220 18.59 -16.37 -5.58
CA TYR A 220 19.21 -17.45 -6.36
C TYR A 220 18.81 -18.83 -5.85
N VAL A 221 18.87 -19.05 -4.54
CA VAL A 221 18.50 -20.33 -3.91
C VAL A 221 17.04 -20.64 -4.17
N HIS A 222 16.15 -19.66 -4.00
CA HIS A 222 14.72 -19.84 -4.25
C HIS A 222 14.47 -20.24 -5.71
N TYR A 223 15.01 -19.49 -6.67
CA TYR A 223 14.78 -19.72 -8.10
C TYR A 223 15.27 -21.09 -8.58
N VAL A 224 16.52 -21.45 -8.23
CA VAL A 224 17.12 -22.74 -8.63
C VAL A 224 16.42 -23.91 -7.95
N SER A 225 16.14 -23.79 -6.65
CA SER A 225 15.49 -24.86 -5.89
C SER A 225 14.07 -25.12 -6.38
N THR A 226 13.32 -24.09 -6.81
CA THR A 226 11.97 -24.29 -7.41
C THR A 226 12.02 -25.24 -8.61
N TRP A 227 12.96 -25.07 -9.54
CA TRP A 227 13.11 -25.95 -10.70
C TRP A 227 13.52 -27.37 -10.30
N LEU A 228 14.51 -27.50 -9.40
CA LEU A 228 14.98 -28.81 -8.93
C LEU A 228 13.88 -29.58 -8.18
N ILE A 229 13.09 -28.90 -7.33
CA ILE A 229 11.96 -29.50 -6.63
C ILE A 229 10.95 -30.10 -7.62
N LEU A 230 10.63 -29.41 -8.73
CA LEU A 230 9.72 -29.94 -9.74
C LEU A 230 10.24 -31.24 -10.38
N VAL A 231 11.54 -31.30 -10.67
CA VAL A 231 12.19 -32.49 -11.24
C VAL A 231 12.16 -33.64 -10.23
N PHE A 232 12.62 -33.43 -9.00
CA PHE A 232 12.68 -34.48 -7.99
C PHE A 232 11.29 -34.98 -7.59
N LEU A 233 10.29 -34.09 -7.45
CA LEU A 233 8.92 -34.49 -7.15
C LEU A 233 8.30 -35.34 -8.28
N HIS A 234 8.62 -35.06 -9.54
CA HIS A 234 8.13 -35.84 -10.67
C HIS A 234 8.56 -37.31 -10.58
N TYR A 235 9.80 -37.56 -10.18
CA TYR A 235 10.34 -38.91 -10.00
C TYR A 235 10.02 -39.55 -8.64
N HIS A 236 9.76 -38.74 -7.61
CA HIS A 236 9.36 -39.21 -6.27
C HIS A 236 7.89 -39.67 -6.23
N ALA A 237 6.96 -38.85 -6.74
CA ALA A 237 5.55 -38.99 -6.42
C ALA A 237 4.88 -40.23 -7.07
N ARG A 238 4.23 -41.04 -6.23
CA ARG A 238 3.44 -42.21 -6.64
C ARG A 238 2.04 -42.11 -6.03
N PRO A 239 0.94 -42.14 -6.82
CA PRO A 239 0.87 -42.26 -8.28
C PRO A 239 1.55 -41.09 -9.01
N GLY A 240 1.87 -41.23 -10.30
CA GLY A 240 2.51 -40.17 -11.08
C GLY A 240 1.76 -38.82 -11.01
N ILE A 241 2.51 -37.72 -11.13
CA ILE A 241 2.02 -36.33 -11.02
C ILE A 241 2.16 -35.54 -12.33
N SER A 242 2.26 -36.21 -13.48
CA SER A 242 2.60 -35.58 -14.75
C SER A 242 1.76 -34.34 -15.07
N TYR A 243 0.44 -34.37 -14.82
CA TYR A 243 -0.43 -33.22 -15.01
C TYR A 243 -0.01 -31.98 -14.18
N TYR A 244 0.30 -32.14 -12.89
CA TYR A 244 0.77 -31.05 -12.04
C TYR A 244 2.14 -30.54 -12.48
N THR A 245 3.05 -31.45 -12.85
CA THR A 245 4.39 -31.09 -13.37
C THR A 245 4.26 -30.27 -14.65
N THR A 246 3.45 -30.72 -15.61
CA THR A 246 3.23 -30.01 -16.88
C THR A 246 2.66 -28.61 -16.66
N LEU A 247 1.67 -28.45 -15.77
CA LEU A 247 1.14 -27.12 -15.43
C LEU A 247 2.20 -26.19 -14.84
N ASN A 248 3.00 -26.68 -13.87
CA ASN A 248 4.07 -25.90 -13.26
C ASN A 248 5.12 -25.47 -14.29
N VAL A 249 5.54 -26.39 -15.17
CA VAL A 249 6.51 -26.11 -16.23
C VAL A 249 5.95 -25.09 -17.21
N LEU A 250 4.68 -25.20 -17.61
CA LEU A 250 4.04 -24.24 -18.51
C LEU A 250 3.98 -22.83 -17.91
N ILE A 251 3.63 -22.71 -16.63
CA ILE A 251 3.60 -21.42 -15.91
C ILE A 251 5.00 -20.79 -15.88
N LEU A 252 6.03 -21.55 -15.49
CA LEU A 252 7.38 -21.02 -15.34
C LEU A 252 8.02 -20.66 -16.70
N THR A 253 7.87 -21.53 -17.69
CA THR A 253 8.39 -21.28 -19.05
C THR A 253 7.65 -20.10 -19.70
N GLY A 254 6.33 -20.03 -19.57
CA GLY A 254 5.53 -18.89 -20.04
C GLY A 254 6.00 -17.56 -19.44
N GLN A 255 6.30 -17.53 -18.14
CA GLN A 255 6.84 -16.33 -17.49
C GLN A 255 8.24 -15.94 -17.99
N ILE A 256 9.09 -16.93 -18.32
CA ILE A 256 10.41 -16.68 -18.91
C ILE A 256 10.26 -16.08 -20.31
N VAL A 257 9.45 -16.71 -21.17
CA VAL A 257 9.20 -16.24 -22.54
C VAL A 257 8.61 -14.83 -22.53
N TYR A 258 7.59 -14.60 -21.70
CA TYR A 258 6.97 -13.28 -21.57
C TYR A 258 7.99 -12.21 -21.14
N ARG A 259 8.82 -12.52 -20.13
CA ARG A 259 9.87 -11.59 -19.66
C ARG A 259 10.88 -11.26 -20.76
N LEU A 260 11.32 -12.25 -21.53
CA LEU A 260 12.25 -12.02 -22.64
C LEU A 260 11.61 -11.15 -23.72
N TYR A 261 10.33 -11.39 -24.04
CA TYR A 261 9.56 -10.59 -25.00
C TYR A 261 9.45 -9.11 -24.59
N ILE A 262 9.25 -8.83 -23.30
CA ILE A 262 9.11 -7.44 -22.81
C ILE A 262 10.43 -6.77 -22.41
N THR A 263 11.58 -7.41 -22.59
CA THR A 263 12.88 -6.84 -22.19
C THR A 263 13.60 -6.26 -23.40
N ASN A 264 14.06 -5.02 -23.30
CA ASN A 264 14.92 -4.39 -24.30
C ASN A 264 16.20 -3.82 -23.66
N VAL A 265 17.19 -3.49 -24.47
CA VAL A 265 18.44 -2.86 -24.03
C VAL A 265 18.40 -1.39 -24.41
N THR A 266 18.65 -0.52 -23.45
CA THR A 266 18.67 0.94 -23.65
C THR A 266 19.91 1.55 -23.01
N ARG A 267 20.31 2.73 -23.49
CA ARG A 267 21.34 3.55 -22.84
C ARG A 267 20.67 4.56 -21.94
N VAL A 268 21.21 4.72 -20.74
CA VAL A 268 20.62 5.60 -19.71
C VAL A 268 21.51 6.81 -19.44
N THR A 269 20.90 7.94 -19.15
CA THR A 269 21.57 9.14 -18.63
C THR A 269 21.25 9.28 -17.15
N ILE A 270 22.27 9.55 -16.32
CA ILE A 270 22.10 9.72 -14.88
C ILE A 270 22.49 11.15 -14.49
N VAL A 271 21.57 11.81 -13.80
CA VAL A 271 21.73 13.14 -13.24
C VAL A 271 21.74 13.00 -11.71
N PRO A 272 22.88 13.24 -11.03
CA PRO A 272 22.93 13.20 -9.58
C PRO A 272 22.14 14.38 -9.00
N ILE A 273 21.21 14.11 -8.08
CA ILE A 273 20.40 15.15 -7.44
C ILE A 273 20.97 15.48 -6.06
N SER A 274 21.22 14.45 -5.25
CA SER A 274 21.73 14.57 -3.89
C SER A 274 22.66 13.40 -3.56
N SER A 275 23.20 13.36 -2.34
CA SER A 275 23.95 12.20 -1.83
C SER A 275 23.10 10.93 -1.82
N SER A 276 21.79 11.04 -1.63
CA SER A 276 20.83 9.93 -1.52
C SER A 276 20.09 9.62 -2.82
N LEU A 277 19.89 10.58 -3.72
CA LEU A 277 19.04 10.43 -4.91
C LEU A 277 19.76 10.76 -6.22
N SER A 278 19.44 9.97 -7.25
CA SER A 278 19.83 10.20 -8.64
C SER A 278 18.62 10.05 -9.56
N LEU A 279 18.56 10.88 -10.59
CA LEU A 279 17.56 10.82 -11.65
C LEU A 279 18.13 10.01 -12.83
N LEU A 280 17.43 8.95 -13.23
CA LEU A 280 17.78 8.15 -14.41
C LEU A 280 16.78 8.45 -15.53
N GLU A 281 17.29 8.81 -16.71
CA GLU A 281 16.48 9.13 -17.88
C GLU A 281 16.84 8.26 -19.10
N PHE A 282 15.84 7.94 -19.92
CA PHE A 282 16.02 7.29 -21.23
C PHE A 282 14.80 7.54 -22.14
N PRO A 283 14.91 7.34 -23.47
CA PRO A 283 13.82 7.58 -24.41
C PRO A 283 12.62 6.62 -24.23
N LEU A 284 11.39 7.13 -24.32
CA LEU A 284 10.16 6.32 -24.26
C LEU A 284 10.05 5.33 -25.43
N THR A 285 10.70 5.62 -26.57
CA THR A 285 10.75 4.75 -27.74
C THR A 285 11.44 3.41 -27.47
N ASP A 286 12.35 3.38 -26.51
CA ASP A 286 13.15 2.19 -26.20
C ASP A 286 12.40 1.19 -25.31
N LEU A 287 11.21 1.59 -24.81
CA LEU A 287 10.40 0.78 -23.91
C LEU A 287 9.41 -0.10 -24.72
N PRO A 288 9.51 -1.45 -24.67
CA PRO A 288 8.68 -2.34 -25.48
C PRO A 288 7.18 -2.21 -25.22
N LYS A 289 6.82 -2.06 -23.93
CA LYS A 289 5.46 -1.81 -23.48
C LYS A 289 5.42 -0.45 -22.80
N LYS A 290 4.77 0.52 -23.46
CA LYS A 290 4.59 1.88 -22.96
C LYS A 290 3.57 1.92 -21.82
N PRO A 291 3.76 2.77 -20.79
CA PRO A 291 2.78 2.95 -19.73
C PRO A 291 1.52 3.61 -20.30
N ILE A 292 0.36 3.19 -19.81
CA ILE A 292 -0.95 3.77 -20.11
C ILE A 292 -1.36 4.69 -18.97
N LEU A 293 -1.18 4.24 -17.73
CA LEU A 293 -1.48 4.98 -16.50
C LEU A 293 -0.21 5.57 -15.87
N PRO A 294 -0.32 6.70 -15.15
CA PRO A 294 0.77 7.24 -14.34
C PRO A 294 1.04 6.38 -13.10
N GLY A 295 2.27 6.41 -12.60
CA GLY A 295 2.67 5.67 -11.39
C GLY A 295 2.99 4.20 -11.65
N GLY A 296 3.04 3.77 -12.92
CA GLY A 296 3.55 2.44 -13.28
C GLY A 296 5.02 2.27 -12.90
N HIS A 297 5.49 1.03 -12.89
CA HIS A 297 6.88 0.71 -12.59
C HIS A 297 7.49 -0.19 -13.65
N LEU A 298 8.80 -0.14 -13.78
CA LEU A 298 9.57 -1.00 -14.67
C LEU A 298 10.65 -1.73 -13.86
N ARG A 299 11.33 -2.68 -14.48
CA ARG A 299 12.46 -3.37 -13.86
C ARG A 299 13.72 -3.18 -14.69
N ILE A 300 14.82 -2.94 -14.00
CA ILE A 300 16.14 -2.72 -14.61
C ILE A 300 17.10 -3.82 -14.15
N ASN A 301 17.92 -4.31 -15.07
CA ASN A 301 19.06 -5.17 -14.80
C ASN A 301 20.31 -4.64 -15.52
N ILE A 302 21.48 -4.98 -14.98
CA ILE A 302 22.78 -4.53 -15.49
C ILE A 302 23.13 -5.30 -16.76
N TYR A 303 23.64 -4.61 -17.78
CA TYR A 303 24.25 -5.26 -18.94
C TYR A 303 25.69 -5.66 -18.63
N HIS A 304 26.02 -6.94 -18.78
CA HIS A 304 27.40 -7.43 -18.61
C HIS A 304 28.09 -7.61 -19.97
N ARG A 305 29.35 -7.14 -20.07
CA ARG A 305 30.19 -7.30 -21.27
C ARG A 305 30.60 -8.77 -21.49
N ASN A 306 30.93 -9.48 -20.41
CA ASN A 306 31.38 -10.88 -20.47
C ASN A 306 30.23 -11.81 -20.88
N PHE A 307 30.45 -12.65 -21.88
CA PHE A 307 29.44 -13.58 -22.41
C PHE A 307 28.90 -14.54 -21.34
N LEU A 308 29.78 -15.20 -20.57
CA LEU A 308 29.36 -16.14 -19.52
C LEU A 308 28.48 -15.46 -18.48
N ARG A 309 28.90 -14.28 -18.00
CA ARG A 309 28.14 -13.52 -17.00
C ARG A 309 26.79 -13.06 -17.56
N ARG A 310 26.75 -12.70 -18.85
CA ARG A 310 25.50 -12.39 -19.56
C ARG A 310 24.59 -13.61 -19.67
N PHE A 311 25.13 -14.78 -19.99
CA PHE A 311 24.34 -16.01 -20.03
C PHE A 311 23.74 -16.34 -18.65
N PHE A 312 24.55 -16.31 -17.59
CA PHE A 312 24.07 -16.50 -16.22
C PHE A 312 23.03 -15.46 -15.79
N SER A 313 23.19 -14.20 -16.18
CA SER A 313 22.21 -13.14 -15.87
C SER A 313 20.88 -13.31 -16.62
N HIS A 314 20.86 -14.03 -17.75
CA HIS A 314 19.61 -14.39 -18.43
C HIS A 314 18.97 -15.63 -17.78
N LEU A 315 19.78 -16.60 -17.35
CA LEU A 315 19.30 -17.81 -16.68
C LEU A 315 18.61 -17.48 -15.35
N ILE A 316 19.23 -16.59 -14.54
CA ILE A 316 18.68 -16.13 -13.26
C ILE A 316 18.66 -14.60 -13.24
N PRO A 317 17.56 -13.97 -13.69
CA PRO A 317 17.51 -12.53 -13.92
C PRO A 317 17.24 -11.77 -12.62
N PHE A 318 18.30 -11.22 -12.05
CA PHE A 318 18.20 -10.36 -10.88
C PHE A 318 17.84 -8.92 -11.29
N GLN A 319 16.53 -8.61 -11.35
CA GLN A 319 16.02 -7.30 -11.77
C GLN A 319 15.50 -6.46 -10.60
N HIS A 320 15.78 -5.16 -10.62
CA HIS A 320 15.33 -4.21 -9.60
C HIS A 320 14.12 -3.40 -10.08
N PRO A 321 13.03 -3.31 -9.28
CA PRO A 321 11.86 -2.50 -9.62
C PRO A 321 12.10 -1.02 -9.34
N PHE A 322 11.69 -0.16 -10.27
CA PHE A 322 11.72 1.30 -10.13
C PHE A 322 10.44 1.90 -10.70
N THR A 323 9.84 2.83 -9.96
CA THR A 323 8.62 3.53 -10.36
C THR A 323 8.92 4.63 -11.36
N ILE A 324 8.06 4.76 -12.37
CA ILE A 324 8.15 5.77 -13.41
C ILE A 324 7.62 7.10 -12.85
N ALA A 325 8.49 8.11 -12.79
CA ALA A 325 8.16 9.45 -12.30
C ALA A 325 7.66 10.39 -13.41
N SER A 326 7.88 10.05 -14.67
CA SER A 326 7.35 10.77 -15.83
C SER A 326 5.91 10.38 -16.13
N ILE A 327 5.16 11.28 -16.77
CA ILE A 327 3.81 10.97 -17.26
C ILE A 327 3.85 10.15 -18.56
N PRO A 328 2.81 9.36 -18.88
CA PRO A 328 2.78 8.53 -20.09
C PRO A 328 2.94 9.28 -21.42
N SER A 329 2.68 10.58 -21.43
CA SER A 329 2.78 11.44 -22.63
C SER A 329 4.17 12.05 -22.84
N ASP A 330 5.08 11.91 -21.87
CA ASP A 330 6.43 12.47 -21.99
C ASP A 330 7.30 11.63 -22.94
N ASN A 331 8.18 12.27 -23.70
CA ASN A 331 9.11 11.59 -24.61
C ASN A 331 10.26 10.86 -23.88
N LEU A 332 10.54 11.26 -22.64
CA LEU A 332 11.59 10.69 -21.80
C LEU A 332 10.96 9.99 -20.60
N VAL A 333 11.40 8.77 -20.33
CA VAL A 333 11.08 8.07 -19.10
C VAL A 333 12.06 8.52 -18.03
N ARG A 334 11.53 9.04 -16.91
CA ARG A 334 12.32 9.49 -15.76
C ARG A 334 12.07 8.58 -14.57
N LEU A 335 13.15 8.14 -13.91
CA LEU A 335 13.11 7.34 -12.69
C LEU A 335 13.87 8.06 -11.59
N ILE A 336 13.27 8.18 -10.41
CA ILE A 336 13.95 8.70 -9.22
C ILE A 336 14.48 7.49 -8.45
N ILE A 337 15.80 7.33 -8.43
CA ILE A 337 16.48 6.16 -7.87
C ILE A 337 17.31 6.57 -6.67
N ARG A 338 17.22 5.79 -5.59
CA ARG A 338 18.09 5.95 -4.44
C ARG A 338 19.49 5.40 -4.74
N ASN A 339 20.51 6.18 -4.40
CA ASN A 339 21.90 5.77 -4.46
C ASN A 339 22.13 4.61 -3.48
N GLY A 340 22.62 3.49 -3.97
CA GLY A 340 22.82 2.28 -3.17
C GLY A 340 23.73 1.29 -3.87
N HIS A 341 23.53 -0.01 -3.60
CA HIS A 341 24.37 -1.06 -4.21
C HIS A 341 24.12 -1.30 -5.70
N PHE A 342 23.05 -0.73 -6.27
CA PHE A 342 22.79 -0.81 -7.70
C PHE A 342 23.64 0.23 -8.43
N PRO A 343 24.60 -0.19 -9.29
CA PRO A 343 25.52 0.75 -9.93
C PRO A 343 24.80 1.56 -11.00
N LEU A 344 24.74 2.87 -10.78
CA LEU A 344 24.24 3.86 -11.73
C LEU A 344 25.45 4.46 -12.47
N ARG A 345 25.54 4.24 -13.78
CA ARG A 345 26.58 4.81 -14.64
C ARG A 345 25.98 5.42 -15.91
N THR A 346 26.31 6.67 -16.16
CA THR A 346 25.86 7.41 -17.35
C THR A 346 26.40 6.79 -18.64
N ASN A 347 25.56 6.73 -19.68
CA ASN A 347 25.87 6.20 -21.01
C ASN A 347 26.24 4.71 -21.04
N GLU A 348 25.94 3.97 -19.97
CA GLU A 348 26.04 2.51 -19.96
C GLU A 348 24.73 1.86 -20.42
N LYS A 349 24.83 0.61 -20.89
CA LYS A 349 23.68 -0.19 -21.33
C LYS A 349 23.02 -0.86 -20.14
N TYR A 350 21.69 -0.88 -20.14
CA TYR A 350 20.90 -1.60 -19.15
C TYR A 350 19.78 -2.39 -19.83
N TYR A 351 19.41 -3.53 -19.24
CA TYR A 351 18.22 -4.26 -19.61
C TYR A 351 17.02 -3.64 -18.90
N ILE A 352 16.04 -3.19 -19.67
CA ILE A 352 14.82 -2.56 -19.17
C ILE A 352 13.62 -3.41 -19.60
N THR A 353 12.80 -3.81 -18.64
CA THR A 353 11.51 -4.45 -18.95
C THR A 353 10.48 -3.39 -19.27
N GLY A 354 9.50 -3.70 -20.12
CA GLY A 354 8.33 -2.87 -20.36
C GLY A 354 7.59 -2.47 -19.07
N ALA A 355 6.79 -1.42 -19.14
CA ALA A 355 6.05 -0.89 -18.00
C ALA A 355 5.02 -1.90 -17.47
N PHE A 356 5.03 -2.10 -16.15
CA PHE A 356 3.96 -2.72 -15.40
C PHE A 356 3.01 -1.62 -14.93
N GLU A 357 1.75 -1.71 -15.38
CA GLU A 357 0.71 -0.77 -14.97
C GLU A 357 0.45 -0.85 -13.46
N PRO A 358 0.16 0.29 -12.81
CA PRO A 358 -0.38 0.30 -11.47
C PRO A 358 -1.87 -0.08 -11.51
N GLU A 359 -2.38 -0.61 -10.40
CA GLU A 359 -3.82 -0.89 -10.27
C GLU A 359 -4.49 0.26 -9.51
N LEU A 360 -4.84 1.32 -10.24
CA LEU A 360 -5.55 2.48 -9.70
C LEU A 360 -6.99 2.44 -10.16
N SER A 361 -7.86 1.81 -9.38
CA SER A 361 -9.24 1.52 -9.78
C SER A 361 -10.12 2.75 -10.03
N PHE A 362 -9.74 3.91 -9.52
CA PHE A 362 -10.44 5.18 -9.71
C PHE A 362 -9.92 5.99 -10.92
N ILE A 363 -8.84 5.55 -11.59
CA ILE A 363 -8.27 6.24 -12.77
C ILE A 363 -8.35 5.32 -13.99
N SER A 364 -8.87 5.83 -15.10
CA SER A 364 -8.85 5.12 -16.38
C SER A 364 -8.61 6.06 -17.55
N LYS A 365 -7.99 5.56 -18.62
CA LYS A 365 -7.79 6.33 -19.84
C LYS A 365 -9.04 6.21 -20.73
N PRO A 366 -9.59 7.30 -21.29
CA PRO A 366 -10.71 7.21 -22.22
C PRO A 366 -10.31 6.40 -23.47
N THR A 367 -11.07 5.35 -23.78
CA THR A 367 -10.80 4.39 -24.87
C THR A 367 -11.19 4.91 -26.26
N VAL A 368 -12.02 5.93 -26.36
CA VAL A 368 -12.51 6.50 -27.63
C VAL A 368 -12.43 8.03 -27.55
N PRO A 369 -11.91 8.73 -28.59
CA PRO A 369 -12.05 10.19 -28.67
C PRO A 369 -13.53 10.55 -28.61
N PHE A 370 -13.86 11.49 -27.74
CA PHE A 370 -15.23 11.75 -27.29
C PHE A 370 -16.14 12.18 -28.46
N ASN A 371 -17.10 11.35 -28.86
CA ASN A 371 -18.21 11.80 -29.71
C ASN A 371 -19.17 12.60 -28.84
N ILE A 372 -19.36 13.87 -29.21
CA ILE A 372 -20.06 14.95 -28.49
C ILE A 372 -21.55 14.66 -28.16
N THR A 373 -22.10 13.51 -28.56
CA THR A 373 -23.55 13.24 -28.48
C THR A 373 -24.04 12.59 -27.19
N THR A 374 -23.18 12.12 -26.28
CA THR A 374 -23.64 11.55 -24.98
C THR A 374 -23.57 12.57 -23.84
N LYS A 375 -24.49 13.54 -23.88
CA LYS A 375 -24.87 14.37 -22.71
C LYS A 375 -25.58 13.50 -21.67
N SER A 376 -24.87 12.64 -20.94
CA SER A 376 -25.37 12.08 -19.68
C SER A 376 -24.24 11.40 -18.90
N SER A 377 -23.46 12.18 -18.16
CA SER A 377 -22.73 11.65 -17.01
C SER A 377 -22.71 12.76 -15.97
N LYS A 378 -23.35 12.49 -14.83
CA LYS A 378 -23.58 13.38 -13.69
C LYS A 378 -22.29 13.65 -12.89
N ASN A 379 -21.19 13.99 -13.55
CA ASN A 379 -19.95 14.37 -12.87
C ASN A 379 -19.74 15.88 -13.10
N PRO A 380 -20.03 16.74 -12.11
CA PRO A 380 -19.89 18.20 -12.25
C PRO A 380 -18.44 18.64 -12.45
N PHE A 381 -17.47 17.80 -12.09
CA PHE A 381 -16.02 18.08 -12.17
C PHE A 381 -15.37 17.70 -13.51
N ARG A 382 -16.17 17.36 -14.53
CA ARG A 382 -15.62 16.92 -15.81
C ARG A 382 -15.28 18.12 -16.69
N ASN A 383 -14.04 18.15 -17.18
CA ASN A 383 -13.58 19.18 -18.12
C ASN A 383 -14.49 19.22 -19.36
N ASN A 384 -15.25 20.32 -19.50
CA ASN A 384 -16.20 20.52 -20.59
C ASN A 384 -15.59 21.24 -21.80
N SER A 385 -14.36 21.75 -21.68
CA SER A 385 -13.66 22.42 -22.78
C SER A 385 -13.04 21.41 -23.73
N SER A 386 -13.30 21.58 -25.03
CA SER A 386 -12.81 20.68 -26.08
C SER A 386 -11.28 20.56 -26.11
N ALA A 387 -10.56 21.63 -25.76
CA ALA A 387 -9.10 21.62 -25.66
C ALA A 387 -8.57 20.74 -24.52
N LEU A 388 -9.22 20.77 -23.34
CA LEU A 388 -8.82 19.93 -22.20
C LEU A 388 -9.22 18.48 -22.42
N ILE A 389 -10.36 18.22 -23.07
CA ILE A 389 -10.81 16.87 -23.40
C ILE A 389 -9.83 16.17 -24.36
N ASN A 390 -9.28 16.91 -25.33
CA ASN A 390 -8.31 16.40 -26.30
C ASN A 390 -6.87 16.38 -25.78
N SER A 391 -6.62 16.85 -24.55
CA SER A 391 -5.30 16.83 -23.94
C SER A 391 -4.86 15.39 -23.62
N PRO A 392 -3.58 15.04 -23.81
CA PRO A 392 -3.05 13.75 -23.39
C PRO A 392 -3.07 13.55 -21.85
N LEU A 393 -3.33 14.61 -21.09
CA LEU A 393 -3.49 14.60 -19.63
C LEU A 393 -4.93 14.35 -19.18
N ASN A 394 -5.88 14.16 -20.10
CA ASN A 394 -7.26 13.88 -19.77
C ASN A 394 -7.44 12.41 -19.36
N PHE A 395 -7.89 12.19 -18.12
CA PHE A 395 -8.18 10.86 -17.57
C PHE A 395 -9.59 10.85 -16.98
N LEU A 396 -10.26 9.70 -17.04
CA LEU A 396 -11.53 9.49 -16.38
C LEU A 396 -11.26 9.12 -14.92
N ILE A 397 -11.58 10.05 -14.02
CA ILE A 397 -11.32 9.92 -12.59
C ILE A 397 -12.63 9.79 -11.83
N LYS A 398 -12.74 8.74 -11.01
CA LYS A 398 -13.87 8.45 -10.11
C LYS A 398 -13.48 8.74 -8.66
N ALA A 399 -12.99 9.94 -8.41
CA ALA A 399 -12.63 10.43 -7.09
C ALA A 399 -12.82 11.94 -7.05
N GLN A 400 -13.32 12.47 -5.93
CA GLN A 400 -13.44 13.91 -5.71
C GLN A 400 -12.21 14.45 -4.96
N ARG A 401 -11.71 13.68 -3.99
CA ARG A 401 -10.55 14.02 -3.16
C ARG A 401 -9.57 12.87 -3.12
N VAL A 402 -8.28 13.20 -3.20
CA VAL A 402 -7.20 12.22 -3.07
C VAL A 402 -6.17 12.72 -2.06
N PHE A 403 -5.99 11.96 -0.99
CA PHE A 403 -4.97 12.19 0.01
C PHE A 403 -3.79 11.24 -0.24
N MET A 404 -2.58 11.76 -0.37
CA MET A 404 -1.40 10.96 -0.73
C MET A 404 -0.29 11.12 0.31
N CYS A 405 0.22 10.01 0.82
CA CYS A 405 1.39 9.96 1.71
C CYS A 405 2.55 9.26 1.01
N VAL A 406 3.62 9.98 0.70
CA VAL A 406 4.80 9.41 0.04
C VAL A 406 6.07 9.64 0.84
N GLY A 407 6.95 8.63 0.88
CA GLY A 407 8.22 8.70 1.62
C GLY A 407 9.44 8.46 0.73
N GLY A 408 10.49 9.28 0.89
CA GLY A 408 11.77 9.17 0.18
C GLY A 408 11.59 9.12 -1.34
N SER A 409 12.21 8.13 -1.99
CA SER A 409 12.08 7.92 -3.45
C SER A 409 10.66 7.51 -3.89
N GLY A 410 9.73 7.24 -2.96
CA GLY A 410 8.31 6.99 -3.25
C GLY A 410 7.60 8.18 -3.90
N ILE A 411 8.21 9.37 -3.87
CA ILE A 411 7.76 10.56 -4.61
C ILE A 411 7.65 10.33 -6.13
N SER A 412 8.39 9.35 -6.67
CA SER A 412 8.26 8.89 -8.06
C SER A 412 6.84 8.41 -8.42
N PHE A 413 6.09 7.87 -7.46
CA PHE A 413 4.69 7.51 -7.65
C PHE A 413 3.76 8.74 -7.54
N GLY A 414 4.02 9.61 -6.57
CA GLY A 414 3.17 10.76 -6.26
C GLY A 414 3.22 11.90 -7.28
N LEU A 415 4.40 12.23 -7.82
CA LEU A 415 4.57 13.35 -8.77
C LEU A 415 3.71 13.25 -10.04
N PRO A 416 3.75 12.14 -10.81
CA PRO A 416 2.93 12.03 -12.02
C PRO A 416 1.43 11.99 -11.70
N LEU A 417 1.04 11.43 -10.54
CA LEU A 417 -0.35 11.41 -10.09
C LEU A 417 -0.86 12.80 -9.71
N LEU A 418 -0.09 13.56 -8.93
CA LEU A 418 -0.44 14.94 -8.54
C LEU A 418 -0.77 15.78 -9.78
N ARG A 419 0.09 15.71 -10.80
CA ARG A 419 -0.09 16.47 -12.04
C ARG A 419 -1.37 16.09 -12.78
N ILE A 420 -1.65 14.78 -12.90
CA ILE A 420 -2.82 14.30 -13.62
C ILE A 420 -4.11 14.57 -12.85
N LEU A 421 -4.11 14.38 -11.53
CA LEU A 421 -5.27 14.63 -10.69
C LEU A 421 -5.62 16.12 -10.68
N ASN A 422 -4.64 17.02 -10.48
CA ASN A 422 -4.85 18.46 -10.52
C ASN A 422 -5.36 18.91 -11.92
N PHE A 423 -4.83 18.34 -13.01
CA PHE A 423 -5.31 18.67 -14.37
C PHE A 423 -6.78 18.29 -14.61
N ASN A 424 -7.26 17.24 -13.94
CA ASN A 424 -8.64 16.76 -14.08
C ASN A 424 -9.57 17.30 -12.98
N GLY A 425 -9.16 18.35 -12.24
CA GLY A 425 -10.00 19.05 -11.27
C GLY A 425 -10.26 18.28 -9.98
N VAL A 426 -9.38 17.33 -9.63
CA VAL A 426 -9.47 16.59 -8.37
C VAL A 426 -8.69 17.32 -7.28
N ASN A 427 -9.27 17.45 -6.10
CA ASN A 427 -8.60 18.04 -4.95
C ASN A 427 -7.59 17.07 -4.35
N VAL A 428 -6.30 17.41 -4.48
CA VAL A 428 -5.21 16.57 -4.00
C VAL A 428 -4.47 17.23 -2.85
N ARG A 429 -4.16 16.46 -1.82
CA ARG A 429 -3.19 16.81 -0.80
C ARG A 429 -2.12 15.73 -0.73
N LEU A 430 -0.87 16.10 -0.98
CA LEU A 430 0.28 15.22 -1.05
C LEU A 430 1.27 15.55 0.06
N LEU A 431 1.38 14.67 1.05
CA LEU A 431 2.43 14.67 2.06
C LEU A 431 3.66 13.93 1.52
N TRP A 432 4.77 14.63 1.30
CA TRP A 432 6.06 14.02 0.97
C TRP A 432 7.01 14.10 2.15
N VAL A 433 7.39 12.94 2.71
CA VAL A 433 8.36 12.85 3.78
C VAL A 433 9.74 12.53 3.20
N SER A 434 10.67 13.48 3.34
CA SER A 434 12.09 13.31 3.00
C SER A 434 12.95 13.36 4.27
N ARG A 435 14.19 12.86 4.16
CA ARG A 435 15.20 12.97 5.22
C ARG A 435 16.15 14.12 4.97
N ASP A 436 16.67 14.16 3.76
CA ASP A 436 17.56 15.23 3.33
C ASP A 436 16.75 16.33 2.64
N TYR A 437 17.05 17.58 2.96
CA TYR A 437 16.51 18.74 2.29
C TYR A 437 17.08 18.89 0.87
N LYS A 438 18.26 18.31 0.60
CA LYS A 438 18.88 18.28 -0.74
C LYS A 438 18.07 17.47 -1.76
N ASP A 439 17.29 16.51 -1.28
CA ASP A 439 16.42 15.70 -2.14
C ASP A 439 15.35 16.54 -2.85
N LEU A 440 15.01 17.72 -2.31
CA LEU A 440 14.02 18.63 -2.90
C LEU A 440 14.49 19.23 -4.24
N GLU A 441 15.80 19.20 -4.54
CA GLU A 441 16.34 19.60 -5.84
C GLU A 441 15.73 18.79 -6.99
N VAL A 442 15.21 17.58 -6.72
CA VAL A 442 14.50 16.74 -7.68
C VAL A 442 13.31 17.46 -8.32
N LEU A 443 12.64 18.37 -7.60
CA LEU A 443 11.45 19.07 -8.07
C LEU A 443 11.77 20.01 -9.24
N ASN A 444 13.00 20.52 -9.32
CA ASN A 444 13.43 21.40 -10.40
C ASN A 444 13.52 20.69 -11.76
N HIS A 445 13.55 19.35 -11.76
CA HIS A 445 13.58 18.54 -12.99
C HIS A 445 12.17 18.23 -13.54
N PHE A 446 11.11 18.58 -12.81
CA PHE A 446 9.72 18.34 -13.22
C PHE A 446 8.97 19.66 -13.43
N LYS A 447 8.31 19.81 -14.59
CA LYS A 447 7.45 20.96 -14.91
C LYS A 447 6.03 20.70 -14.43
N ASN A 448 5.73 20.98 -13.15
CA ASN A 448 4.44 20.62 -12.54
C ASN A 448 3.78 21.81 -11.82
N ASN A 449 2.44 21.78 -11.76
CA ASN A 449 1.70 22.47 -10.71
C ASN A 449 1.87 21.65 -9.41
N PHE A 450 2.55 22.21 -8.42
CA PHE A 450 2.79 21.57 -7.12
C PHE A 450 1.74 21.96 -6.06
N GLU A 451 0.63 22.52 -6.49
CA GLU A 451 -0.53 22.79 -5.64
C GLU A 451 -0.98 21.54 -4.89
N GLY A 452 -1.21 21.70 -3.58
CA GLY A 452 -1.54 20.61 -2.68
C GLY A 452 -0.34 19.82 -2.15
N MET A 453 0.91 20.15 -2.53
CA MET A 453 2.10 19.48 -2.03
C MET A 453 2.63 20.08 -0.72
N GLU A 454 2.81 19.23 0.28
CA GLU A 454 3.41 19.53 1.58
C GLU A 454 4.61 18.60 1.80
N ILE A 455 5.78 19.18 2.08
CA ILE A 455 7.04 18.46 2.26
C ILE A 455 7.44 18.50 3.72
N TYR A 456 7.75 17.33 4.28
CA TYR A 456 8.21 17.17 5.65
C TYR A 456 9.64 16.65 5.66
N ILE A 457 10.52 17.38 6.35
CA ILE A 457 11.94 17.02 6.47
C ILE A 457 12.17 16.48 7.87
N SER A 458 12.34 15.15 7.96
CA SER A 458 12.41 14.40 9.23
C SER A 458 13.80 14.36 9.88
N GLY A 459 14.84 14.87 9.21
CA GLY A 459 16.23 14.92 9.73
C GLY A 459 17.17 13.86 9.16
N THR A 460 18.46 14.01 9.45
CA THR A 460 19.56 13.22 8.83
C THR A 460 19.93 11.94 9.58
N GLU A 461 19.42 11.69 10.79
CA GLU A 461 19.76 10.49 11.57
C GLU A 461 18.87 9.28 11.21
N GLY A 462 19.50 8.13 10.91
CA GLY A 462 18.84 6.85 10.59
C GLY A 462 18.72 6.53 9.08
N ASN A 463 17.91 5.53 8.71
CA ASN A 463 18.13 4.78 7.47
C ASN A 463 17.10 4.86 6.31
N GLU A 464 16.33 5.92 6.02
CA GLU A 464 15.17 6.00 5.05
C GLU A 464 14.08 4.90 5.12
N GLN A 465 14.43 3.61 5.25
CA GLN A 465 13.52 2.52 5.53
C GLN A 465 12.78 2.69 6.87
N ASP A 466 13.34 3.51 7.77
CA ASP A 466 12.73 3.87 9.05
C ASP A 466 11.90 5.16 8.96
N ILE A 467 11.60 5.67 7.75
CA ILE A 467 10.57 6.70 7.60
C ILE A 467 9.24 6.05 7.95
N GLU A 468 8.69 6.48 9.07
CA GLU A 468 7.36 6.15 9.54
C GLU A 468 6.58 7.44 9.69
N ILE A 469 5.26 7.36 9.49
CA ILE A 469 4.35 8.44 9.79
C ILE A 469 3.64 8.02 11.06
N ASP A 470 3.69 8.88 12.07
CA ASP A 470 3.02 8.63 13.32
C ASP A 470 1.52 8.90 13.11
N TYR A 471 0.67 8.07 13.68
CA TYR A 471 -0.78 8.17 13.58
C TYR A 471 -1.32 8.19 14.99
N ILE A 472 -2.19 9.15 15.27
CA ILE A 472 -2.91 9.21 16.53
C ILE A 472 -3.99 8.14 16.44
N ASP A 473 -3.75 6.99 17.07
CA ASP A 473 -4.78 5.96 17.19
C ASP A 473 -6.03 6.62 17.79
N TYR A 474 -7.21 6.42 17.17
CA TYR A 474 -8.51 6.81 17.75
C TYR A 474 -8.81 6.13 19.11
N HIS A 475 -7.84 5.44 19.71
CA HIS A 475 -7.94 4.66 20.93
C HIS A 475 -7.77 5.48 22.22
N ASP A 476 -7.18 6.68 22.18
CA ASP A 476 -6.71 7.32 23.43
C ASP A 476 -7.66 8.36 24.06
N CYS A 477 -8.63 8.93 23.34
CA CYS A 477 -9.54 9.91 23.95
C CYS A 477 -10.47 9.34 25.04
N ALA A 478 -10.60 8.01 25.15
CA ALA A 478 -11.41 7.36 26.19
C ALA A 478 -10.57 6.73 27.33
N ALA A 479 -9.25 6.63 27.15
CA ALA A 479 -8.33 6.17 28.18
C ALA A 479 -7.93 7.35 29.10
N ASP A 480 -7.67 8.52 28.52
CA ASP A 480 -7.25 9.71 29.28
C ASP A 480 -8.34 10.23 30.23
N ILE A 481 -9.62 10.07 29.89
CA ILE A 481 -10.73 10.44 30.79
C ILE A 481 -10.80 9.51 32.01
N ASN A 482 -10.37 8.25 31.89
CA ASN A 482 -10.39 7.31 33.01
C ASN A 482 -9.14 7.39 33.88
N ASP A 483 -8.00 7.84 33.34
CA ASP A 483 -6.77 8.02 34.11
C ASP A 483 -6.73 9.37 34.86
N GLU A 484 -7.37 10.44 34.35
CA GLU A 484 -7.62 11.67 35.14
C GLU A 484 -8.64 11.45 36.27
N VAL A 485 -9.58 10.51 36.13
CA VAL A 485 -10.54 10.18 37.20
C VAL A 485 -9.96 9.19 38.22
N ARG A 486 -8.94 8.42 37.84
CA ARG A 486 -8.22 7.49 38.75
C ARG A 486 -7.08 8.16 39.54
N SER A 487 -6.49 9.24 39.03
CA SER A 487 -5.50 10.03 39.79
C SER A 487 -6.14 10.89 40.89
N ILE A 488 -7.44 11.17 40.83
CA ILE A 488 -8.18 11.94 41.85
C ILE A 488 -8.74 11.05 42.98
N SER A 489 -8.81 9.72 42.77
CA SER A 489 -9.47 8.78 43.71
C SER A 489 -8.52 7.88 44.51
N SER A 490 -7.20 8.14 44.50
CA SER A 490 -6.21 7.27 45.17
C SER A 490 -5.25 7.94 46.16
N SER A 491 -5.48 9.19 46.58
CA SER A 491 -4.73 9.80 47.68
C SER A 491 -5.63 10.06 48.89
N GLY A 492 -5.89 9.01 49.68
CA GLY A 492 -6.72 9.11 50.87
C GLY A 492 -6.66 7.86 51.75
N ARG A 493 -5.50 7.57 52.33
CA ARG A 493 -5.36 6.75 53.55
C ARG A 493 -3.94 6.94 54.12
N VAL A 494 -3.82 7.87 55.06
CA VAL A 494 -2.70 7.92 56.01
C VAL A 494 -3.28 7.55 57.37
N SER A 495 -2.69 6.52 57.97
CA SER A 495 -2.94 6.06 59.33
C SER A 495 -2.19 6.93 60.33
N GLU A 496 -2.82 7.06 61.50
CA GLU A 496 -2.45 7.79 62.72
C GLU A 496 -0.98 7.62 63.17
N LEU A 497 -0.36 8.70 63.66
CA LEU A 497 0.03 8.89 65.07
C LEU A 497 0.78 10.24 65.28
N GLY A 498 0.45 10.97 66.34
CA GLY A 498 1.45 11.74 67.12
C GLY A 498 1.35 13.27 67.14
N ASP A 499 0.57 13.77 68.09
CA ASP A 499 0.61 15.07 68.77
C ASP A 499 1.96 15.83 68.79
N ASN A 500 1.95 17.13 68.44
CA ASN A 500 2.05 18.28 69.38
C ASN A 500 2.60 19.58 68.74
N SER A 501 1.83 20.65 68.96
CA SER A 501 2.18 22.07 69.18
C SER A 501 3.26 22.78 68.33
N MET A 502 2.85 23.86 67.65
CA MET A 502 3.07 25.22 68.19
C MET A 502 2.27 26.29 67.44
N LEU A 503 1.78 27.23 68.25
CA LEU A 503 0.94 28.39 67.95
C LEU A 503 1.77 29.58 67.43
N SER A 504 1.15 30.39 66.56
CA SER A 504 1.03 31.86 66.65
C SER A 504 0.32 32.31 65.37
N ASP A 505 -1.00 32.50 65.35
CA ASP A 505 -1.77 33.65 65.85
C ASP A 505 -1.33 35.01 65.26
N GLY A 506 -2.28 35.68 64.59
CA GLY A 506 -2.06 36.94 63.86
C GLY A 506 -3.12 37.25 62.80
N ASN A 507 -4.38 37.38 63.26
CA ASN A 507 -5.66 37.52 62.56
C ASN A 507 -5.80 38.85 61.72
N PRO A 508 -6.96 39.19 61.11
CA PRO A 508 -7.19 39.14 59.66
C PRO A 508 -7.82 40.46 59.14
N GLN A 509 -8.28 40.51 57.88
CA GLN A 509 -9.63 41.02 57.54
C GLN A 509 -9.94 40.85 56.03
N PRO A 510 -11.24 40.79 55.66
CA PRO A 510 -11.78 39.71 54.85
C PRO A 510 -12.51 40.22 53.59
N THR A 511 -12.80 39.33 52.64
CA THR A 511 -14.18 39.11 52.16
C THR A 511 -14.21 37.96 51.13
N GLU A 512 -14.62 36.81 51.64
CA GLU A 512 -15.43 35.78 50.97
C GLU A 512 -16.87 36.32 50.70
N PRO A 513 -17.87 35.53 50.19
CA PRO A 513 -17.84 34.14 49.68
C PRO A 513 -18.72 33.87 48.42
N ASN A 514 -18.50 32.67 47.86
CA ASN A 514 -19.45 31.57 47.51
C ASN A 514 -20.85 31.88 46.90
N GLU A 515 -21.56 31.00 46.20
CA GLU A 515 -21.61 29.54 46.22
C GLU A 515 -22.44 29.01 45.02
N ASN A 516 -22.08 27.82 44.53
CA ASN A 516 -22.86 26.70 43.96
C ASN A 516 -24.38 26.92 43.73
N THR A 517 -25.05 26.40 42.69
CA THR A 517 -25.19 24.98 42.35
C THR A 517 -26.12 24.83 41.12
N ALA A 518 -25.94 23.73 40.37
CA ALA A 518 -26.99 22.88 39.77
C ALA A 518 -27.68 23.18 38.40
N LEU A 519 -27.57 22.13 37.55
CA LEU A 519 -28.61 21.50 36.72
C LEU A 519 -28.86 21.94 35.26
N LEU A 520 -28.38 21.06 34.36
CA LEU A 520 -29.12 20.32 33.31
C LEU A 520 -30.09 21.06 32.35
N SER A 521 -29.85 20.74 31.06
CA SER A 521 -30.87 20.39 30.05
C SER A 521 -31.45 21.49 29.14
N LYS A 522 -31.05 21.37 27.86
CA LYS A 522 -31.85 21.47 26.61
C LYS A 522 -32.50 22.80 26.20
N LYS A 523 -32.53 22.92 24.87
CA LYS A 523 -33.44 23.67 23.98
C LYS A 523 -33.12 25.14 23.71
N SER A 524 -32.61 25.34 22.49
CA SER A 524 -33.15 26.22 21.46
C SER A 524 -34.13 27.32 21.91
N THR A 525 -33.70 28.57 21.79
CA THR A 525 -34.57 29.68 21.39
C THR A 525 -33.74 30.73 20.64
N LEU A 526 -34.17 31.03 19.42
CA LEU A 526 -33.80 32.25 18.70
C LEU A 526 -34.17 33.47 19.57
N ARG A 527 -33.26 34.43 19.67
CA ARG A 527 -33.62 35.84 19.87
C ARG A 527 -32.66 36.73 19.09
N ASN A 528 -33.23 37.46 18.14
CA ASN A 528 -32.60 38.57 17.43
C ASN A 528 -32.22 39.67 18.43
N HIS A 529 -30.97 40.13 18.39
CA HIS A 529 -30.62 41.48 18.84
C HIS A 529 -29.64 42.12 17.84
N HIS A 530 -30.03 43.32 17.40
CA HIS A 530 -29.23 44.25 16.61
C HIS A 530 -28.11 44.88 17.47
N PRO A 531 -27.09 45.48 16.83
CA PRO A 531 -25.71 45.49 17.31
C PRO A 531 -25.36 46.71 18.16
N PRO A 532 -24.21 46.66 18.86
CA PRO A 532 -23.37 47.85 18.99
C PRO A 532 -21.97 47.62 18.40
N LYS A 533 -21.49 48.68 17.76
CA LYS A 533 -20.17 48.89 17.17
C LYS A 533 -19.06 48.63 18.18
N THR A 534 -17.96 48.02 17.75
CA THR A 534 -16.60 48.39 18.16
C THR A 534 -15.58 47.72 17.26
N ASN A 535 -14.56 48.50 16.92
CA ASN A 535 -13.52 48.23 15.95
C ASN A 535 -12.49 47.21 16.48
N ASP A 536 -11.84 46.53 15.53
CA ASP A 536 -10.44 46.04 15.54
C ASP A 536 -10.32 44.57 15.07
N ILE A 537 -10.31 44.37 13.74
CA ILE A 537 -9.78 43.16 13.08
C ILE A 537 -9.03 43.63 11.81
N PRO A 538 -7.77 43.22 11.58
CA PRO A 538 -7.05 43.55 10.35
C PRO A 538 -7.64 42.79 9.14
N ASP A 539 -7.85 43.54 8.06
CA ASP A 539 -8.42 43.10 6.77
C ASP A 539 -7.75 41.83 6.22
N ILE A 540 -8.59 40.83 5.93
CA ILE A 540 -8.27 39.71 5.04
C ILE A 540 -8.52 40.23 3.61
N ASN A 541 -7.46 40.34 2.84
CA ASN A 541 -7.47 40.87 1.49
C ASN A 541 -8.29 39.97 0.55
N ALA A 542 -9.33 40.52 -0.06
CA ALA A 542 -10.30 39.82 -0.92
C ALA A 542 -9.87 39.70 -2.40
N ASP A 543 -8.56 39.69 -2.68
CA ASP A 543 -8.00 39.66 -4.05
C ASP A 543 -7.51 38.26 -4.50
N ASP A 544 -7.90 37.19 -3.81
CA ASP A 544 -7.39 35.83 -4.07
C ASP A 544 -8.25 34.97 -5.02
N GLU A 545 -9.25 35.55 -5.69
CA GLU A 545 -10.07 34.82 -6.68
C GLU A 545 -9.70 35.22 -8.13
N ILE A 546 -8.98 34.34 -8.83
CA ILE A 546 -8.67 34.52 -10.26
C ILE A 546 -9.79 33.89 -11.08
N ASP A 547 -10.66 34.73 -11.66
CA ASP A 547 -11.65 34.33 -12.66
C ASP A 547 -10.97 34.09 -14.04
N PHE A 548 -10.93 32.83 -14.47
CA PHE A 548 -10.31 32.42 -15.75
C PHE A 548 -11.22 32.61 -16.97
N THR A 549 -12.45 33.13 -16.84
CA THR A 549 -13.38 33.24 -17.97
C THR A 549 -12.97 34.27 -19.04
N TYR A 550 -12.16 35.28 -18.70
CA TYR A 550 -11.82 36.35 -19.65
C TYR A 550 -10.58 36.09 -20.54
N ALA A 551 -9.74 35.09 -20.23
CA ALA A 551 -8.49 34.84 -20.95
C ALA A 551 -8.66 34.30 -22.39
N PHE A 552 -9.88 33.94 -22.80
CA PHE A 552 -10.17 33.40 -24.14
C PHE A 552 -11.18 34.21 -24.95
N SER A 553 -11.52 35.44 -24.54
CA SER A 553 -12.37 36.30 -25.36
C SER A 553 -11.60 36.90 -26.56
N ARG A 554 -11.95 36.41 -27.75
CA ARG A 554 -11.36 36.81 -29.03
C ARG A 554 -11.86 38.21 -29.41
N SER A 555 -11.12 39.25 -29.03
CA SER A 555 -11.42 40.65 -29.37
C SER A 555 -11.37 40.90 -30.90
N LYS A 556 -12.53 41.18 -31.50
CA LYS A 556 -12.64 41.77 -32.84
C LYS A 556 -12.49 43.28 -32.70
N SER A 557 -11.41 43.82 -33.26
CA SER A 557 -11.17 45.25 -33.38
C SER A 557 -12.21 45.94 -34.27
N ARG A 558 -12.88 46.97 -33.76
CA ARG A 558 -13.45 48.06 -34.55
C ARG A 558 -13.05 49.39 -33.90
N LYS A 559 -12.45 50.25 -34.72
CA LYS A 559 -12.05 51.63 -34.42
C LYS A 559 -13.25 52.47 -33.99
N ASN A 560 -13.05 53.35 -33.01
CA ASN A 560 -13.44 54.77 -33.12
C ASN A 560 -12.70 55.65 -32.11
N THR A 561 -12.38 56.83 -32.59
CA THR A 561 -11.53 57.88 -32.03
C THR A 561 -12.38 58.87 -31.24
N ALA A 562 -11.96 59.29 -30.04
CA ALA A 562 -12.20 60.64 -29.52
C ALA A 562 -11.39 60.90 -28.23
N GLN A 563 -10.88 62.12 -28.12
CA GLN A 563 -9.98 62.68 -27.10
C GLN A 563 -10.60 62.82 -25.70
N GLY A 564 -9.77 62.72 -24.67
CA GLY A 564 -10.11 63.04 -23.27
C GLY A 564 -8.91 62.98 -22.33
N THR A 565 -8.21 64.11 -22.25
CA THR A 565 -7.27 64.68 -21.26
C THR A 565 -6.79 63.85 -20.04
N LEU A 566 -5.47 63.65 -20.00
CA LEU A 566 -4.50 63.73 -18.89
C LEU A 566 -4.92 63.33 -17.44
N THR A 567 -4.33 62.25 -16.94
CA THR A 567 -3.59 62.25 -15.65
C THR A 567 -2.43 61.24 -15.70
N THR A 568 -1.25 61.73 -15.35
CA THR A 568 0.00 60.98 -15.16
C THR A 568 -0.08 60.15 -13.87
N HIS A 569 -0.05 58.82 -13.98
CA HIS A 569 0.38 57.96 -12.88
C HIS A 569 1.42 56.96 -13.37
N SER A 570 2.65 57.22 -12.90
CA SER A 570 3.72 56.28 -12.56
C SER A 570 3.59 54.83 -13.05
N SER A 571 4.42 54.49 -14.03
CA SER A 571 5.22 53.25 -14.11
C SER A 571 4.71 52.07 -13.27
N PHE A 572 3.90 51.22 -13.91
CA PHE A 572 3.69 49.84 -13.49
C PHE A 572 5.04 49.11 -13.46
N ASN A 573 5.56 48.89 -12.25
CA ASN A 573 6.54 47.83 -12.00
C ASN A 573 5.87 46.50 -12.35
N GLY A 574 6.47 45.75 -13.27
CA GLY A 574 6.03 44.41 -13.63
C GLY A 574 6.20 43.45 -12.46
N SER A 575 5.20 43.37 -11.58
CA SER A 575 5.06 42.23 -10.68
C SER A 575 4.61 41.04 -11.53
N SER A 576 5.46 40.01 -11.57
CA SER A 576 5.12 38.74 -12.19
C SER A 576 3.83 38.21 -11.57
N VAL A 577 2.80 38.00 -12.39
CA VAL A 577 1.50 37.39 -12.02
C VAL A 577 1.67 35.95 -11.47
N PHE A 578 2.87 35.39 -11.56
CA PHE A 578 3.22 34.07 -11.04
C PHE A 578 3.85 34.15 -9.65
N ARG A 579 3.38 33.28 -8.75
CA ARG A 579 3.92 33.07 -7.41
C ARG A 579 5.42 32.76 -7.51
N GLN A 580 6.25 33.52 -6.80
CA GLN A 580 7.71 33.40 -6.94
C GLN A 580 8.27 32.18 -6.18
N PRO A 581 9.35 31.54 -6.67
CA PRO A 581 9.98 30.41 -6.01
C PRO A 581 10.53 30.80 -4.63
N LYS A 582 10.29 29.97 -3.61
CA LYS A 582 10.79 30.20 -2.25
C LYS A 582 12.20 29.64 -2.11
N ILE A 583 13.13 30.44 -1.59
CA ILE A 583 14.47 29.99 -1.23
C ILE A 583 14.37 29.40 0.19
N ILE A 584 14.78 28.14 0.36
CA ILE A 584 14.90 27.55 1.70
C ILE A 584 16.34 27.71 2.18
N GLU A 585 16.45 28.29 3.38
CA GLU A 585 17.69 28.30 4.12
C GLU A 585 17.83 27.00 4.91
N PRO A 586 19.04 26.43 4.96
CA PRO A 586 19.32 25.16 5.61
C PRO A 586 19.11 25.29 7.13
N PRO A 587 18.70 24.22 7.83
CA PRO A 587 18.66 24.23 9.29
C PRO A 587 20.07 24.50 9.83
N ALA A 588 20.20 25.34 10.86
CA ALA A 588 21.48 25.67 11.47
C ALA A 588 22.18 24.37 11.93
N GLN A 589 23.35 24.07 11.37
CA GLN A 589 24.22 22.98 11.85
C GLN A 589 25.43 23.58 12.57
N ASP A 590 25.95 22.81 13.53
CA ASP A 590 27.12 23.13 14.35
C ASP A 590 28.30 23.67 13.51
N PRO A 591 29.08 24.64 14.04
CA PRO A 591 30.08 25.42 13.30
C PRO A 591 31.32 24.64 12.80
N CYS A 592 31.29 23.32 12.68
CA CYS A 592 32.45 22.47 12.38
C CYS A 592 32.45 21.76 11.02
N LEU A 593 31.61 22.13 10.04
CA LEU A 593 31.62 21.54 8.69
C LEU A 593 31.84 22.60 7.58
N GLU A 594 33.00 22.51 6.91
CA GLU A 594 33.60 23.48 5.97
C GLU A 594 32.93 23.59 4.57
N ALA A 595 31.61 23.56 4.45
CA ALA A 595 30.96 23.83 3.16
C ALA A 595 29.75 24.77 3.33
N ALA A 596 29.84 25.97 2.73
CA ALA A 596 28.75 26.93 2.67
C ALA A 596 27.48 26.24 2.14
N PRO A 597 26.36 26.29 2.86
CA PRO A 597 25.27 25.39 2.57
C PRO A 597 24.51 25.87 1.34
N LYS A 598 24.38 24.98 0.34
CA LYS A 598 23.78 25.25 -0.97
C LYS A 598 22.31 25.69 -0.79
N LYS A 599 22.01 26.95 -1.15
CA LYS A 599 20.63 27.47 -1.20
C LYS A 599 19.83 26.74 -2.27
N ILE A 600 18.72 26.11 -1.90
CA ILE A 600 17.86 25.37 -2.84
C ILE A 600 16.67 26.24 -3.20
N ARG A 601 16.43 26.40 -4.50
CA ARG A 601 15.23 27.05 -5.03
C ARG A 601 14.13 26.01 -5.14
N ILE A 602 12.99 26.27 -4.51
CA ILE A 602 11.81 25.41 -4.57
C ILE A 602 10.75 26.06 -5.45
N PRO A 603 10.09 25.28 -6.34
CA PRO A 603 8.97 25.75 -7.12
C PRO A 603 7.86 26.35 -6.26
N ALA A 604 7.13 27.32 -6.82
CA ALA A 604 6.02 27.93 -6.11
C ALA A 604 4.85 26.96 -5.90
N GLY A 605 4.10 27.13 -4.80
CA GLY A 605 2.95 26.28 -4.44
C GLY A 605 3.27 25.14 -3.47
N VAL A 606 4.56 24.90 -3.17
CA VAL A 606 5.01 23.89 -2.20
C VAL A 606 5.08 24.49 -0.79
N LYS A 607 4.51 23.79 0.20
CA LYS A 607 4.71 24.08 1.62
C LYS A 607 5.79 23.16 2.19
N VAL A 608 6.73 23.68 2.96
CA VAL A 608 7.80 22.88 3.58
C VAL A 608 7.76 23.04 5.08
N PHE A 609 7.79 21.91 5.77
CA PHE A 609 7.76 21.77 7.23
C PHE A 609 8.95 20.94 7.69
N PHE A 610 9.48 21.26 8.86
CA PHE A 610 10.51 20.45 9.52
C PHE A 610 9.86 19.60 10.60
N GLY A 611 10.28 18.33 10.71
CA GLY A 611 9.71 17.34 11.61
C GLY A 611 8.98 16.20 10.89
N ARG A 612 8.49 15.23 11.67
CA ARG A 612 7.71 14.09 11.18
C ARG A 612 6.22 14.46 11.16
N PRO A 613 5.48 14.21 10.07
CA PRO A 613 4.04 14.48 10.05
C PRO A 613 3.31 13.47 10.95
N THR A 614 2.23 13.93 11.57
CA THR A 614 1.29 13.09 12.32
C THR A 614 -0.05 13.07 11.59
N LEU A 615 -0.60 11.88 11.32
CA LEU A 615 -1.95 11.75 10.76
C LEU A 615 -2.97 11.84 11.89
N GLY A 616 -3.87 12.82 11.81
CA GLY A 616 -4.89 13.05 12.83
C GLY A 616 -6.25 13.46 12.27
N ASP A 617 -7.12 13.95 13.15
CA ASP A 617 -8.50 14.31 12.80
C ASP A 617 -8.57 15.43 11.77
N LYS A 618 -7.63 16.37 11.78
CA LYS A 618 -7.57 17.46 10.80
C LYS A 618 -7.42 16.94 9.37
N ASP A 619 -6.63 15.89 9.17
CA ASP A 619 -6.44 15.28 7.85
C ASP A 619 -7.69 14.50 7.42
N TYR A 620 -8.36 13.87 8.39
CA TYR A 620 -9.62 13.17 8.17
C TYR A 620 -10.75 14.15 7.82
N GLU A 621 -10.83 15.29 8.51
CA GLU A 621 -11.76 16.37 8.20
C GLU A 621 -11.48 16.96 6.82
N TRP A 622 -10.22 17.14 6.41
CA TRP A 622 -9.87 17.57 5.05
C TRP A 622 -10.37 16.60 3.97
N CYS A 623 -10.23 15.30 4.23
CA CYS A 623 -10.81 14.25 3.37
C CYS A 623 -12.32 14.39 3.26
N LEU A 624 -12.97 14.94 4.31
CA LEU A 624 -14.42 15.07 4.40
C LEU A 624 -14.99 16.46 4.03
N GLN A 625 -14.16 17.43 3.65
CA GLN A 625 -14.62 18.78 3.33
C GLN A 625 -15.38 18.83 2.00
N THR A 626 -16.56 19.47 1.99
CA THR A 626 -17.23 19.87 0.75
C THR A 626 -16.79 21.28 0.36
N GLU A 627 -16.45 21.50 -0.90
CA GLU A 627 -16.31 22.87 -1.41
C GLU A 627 -17.69 23.53 -1.34
N CYS A 628 -17.74 24.72 -0.75
CA CYS A 628 -18.93 25.55 -0.73
C CYS A 628 -18.76 26.58 -1.85
N ASP A 629 -19.74 26.68 -2.74
CA ASP A 629 -19.74 27.69 -3.80
C ASP A 629 -19.60 29.06 -3.14
N ALA A 630 -18.62 29.85 -3.60
CA ALA A 630 -18.20 31.12 -3.00
C ALA A 630 -19.24 32.25 -3.03
N GLU A 631 -20.49 31.98 -3.44
CA GLU A 631 -21.56 32.98 -3.47
C GLU A 631 -22.37 33.10 -2.16
N THR A 632 -22.08 32.31 -1.12
CA THR A 632 -22.74 32.50 0.18
C THR A 632 -21.81 32.31 1.37
N ASP A 633 -21.40 33.45 1.93
CA ASP A 633 -20.48 33.69 3.06
C ASP A 633 -20.97 33.17 4.43
N SER A 634 -21.58 31.99 4.48
CA SER A 634 -21.97 31.37 5.76
C SER A 634 -21.46 29.94 5.87
N ILE A 635 -20.43 29.78 6.69
CA ILE A 635 -19.88 28.50 7.21
C ILE A 635 -20.99 27.56 7.73
N GLN A 636 -22.14 28.13 8.10
CA GLN A 636 -23.29 27.40 8.60
C GLN A 636 -24.06 26.62 7.52
N CYS A 637 -24.05 27.07 6.26
CA CYS A 637 -24.70 26.38 5.12
C CYS A 637 -23.98 25.11 4.66
N CYS A 638 -22.66 25.05 4.80
CA CYS A 638 -21.88 23.84 4.50
C CYS A 638 -22.29 22.65 5.39
N ARG A 639 -22.74 22.90 6.63
CA ARG A 639 -23.26 21.86 7.53
C ARG A 639 -24.66 21.37 7.15
N TRP A 640 -25.48 22.18 6.47
CA TRP A 640 -26.86 21.82 6.13
C TRP A 640 -26.97 21.02 4.82
N ALA A 641 -26.00 21.11 3.91
CA ALA A 641 -25.91 20.22 2.73
C ALA A 641 -25.73 18.73 3.11
N ASN A 642 -25.29 18.46 4.35
CA ASN A 642 -25.04 17.11 4.88
C ASN A 642 -26.29 16.40 5.43
N GLN A 643 -27.45 17.04 5.53
CA GLN A 643 -28.64 16.42 6.12
C GLN A 643 -29.43 15.48 5.18
N GLY A 644 -28.94 15.21 3.97
CA GLY A 644 -29.66 14.36 3.00
C GLY A 644 -28.83 13.37 2.18
N ARG A 645 -27.49 13.38 2.25
CA ARG A 645 -26.63 12.40 1.58
C ARG A 645 -26.07 11.42 2.60
N ASP A 646 -26.15 10.12 2.31
CA ASP A 646 -25.52 9.08 3.14
C ASP A 646 -24.03 9.38 3.28
N HIS A 647 -23.53 9.51 4.52
CA HIS A 647 -22.09 9.67 4.81
C HIS A 647 -21.21 8.65 4.06
N ALA A 648 -21.73 7.44 3.84
CA ALA A 648 -21.05 6.38 3.10
C ALA A 648 -20.93 6.60 1.58
N GLU A 649 -21.83 7.39 0.97
CA GLU A 649 -21.74 7.76 -0.46
C GLU A 649 -20.64 8.78 -0.71
N TYR A 650 -20.39 9.65 0.26
CA TYR A 650 -19.32 10.62 0.17
C TYR A 650 -17.95 9.98 0.41
N LEU A 651 -17.85 9.07 1.39
CA LEU A 651 -16.64 8.27 1.63
C LEU A 651 -16.22 7.43 0.42
N SER A 652 -17.15 6.99 -0.44
CA SER A 652 -16.80 6.20 -1.63
C SER A 652 -16.08 7.01 -2.72
N GLN A 653 -16.11 8.35 -2.63
CA GLN A 653 -15.46 9.25 -3.58
C GLN A 653 -14.08 9.76 -3.10
N VAL A 654 -13.64 9.35 -1.91
CA VAL A 654 -12.37 9.78 -1.31
C VAL A 654 -11.36 8.63 -1.32
N TRP A 655 -10.16 8.90 -1.83
CA TRP A 655 -9.08 7.91 -1.94
C TRP A 655 -7.85 8.33 -1.16
N VAL A 656 -7.29 7.38 -0.40
CA VAL A 656 -6.02 7.52 0.30
C VAL A 656 -4.97 6.66 -0.40
N LEU A 657 -3.88 7.29 -0.84
CA LEU A 657 -2.75 6.62 -1.50
C LEU A 657 -1.51 6.67 -0.62
N ALA A 658 -0.75 5.59 -0.55
CA ALA A 658 0.54 5.57 0.14
C ALA A 658 1.65 4.92 -0.68
N ALA A 659 2.83 5.54 -0.75
CA ALA A 659 3.98 4.97 -1.45
C ALA A 659 5.31 5.20 -0.73
N GLY A 660 6.15 4.17 -0.61
CA GLY A 660 7.46 4.26 0.03
C GLY A 660 7.75 3.16 1.07
N PRO A 661 8.40 3.51 2.20
CA PRO A 661 8.75 2.56 3.25
C PRO A 661 7.54 1.86 3.87
N ARG A 662 7.75 0.61 4.33
CA ARG A 662 6.64 -0.23 4.81
C ARG A 662 5.95 0.33 6.06
N GLY A 663 6.70 0.98 6.95
CA GLY A 663 6.14 1.58 8.16
C GLY A 663 5.15 2.68 7.82
N LEU A 664 5.57 3.65 6.98
CA LEU A 664 4.69 4.70 6.44
C LEU A 664 3.41 4.13 5.81
N ILE A 665 3.52 3.15 4.91
CA ILE A 665 2.36 2.58 4.21
C ILE A 665 1.41 1.88 5.18
N GLU A 666 1.94 1.11 6.13
CA GLU A 666 1.12 0.39 7.11
C GLU A 666 0.40 1.36 8.06
N SER A 667 1.08 2.43 8.53
CA SER A 667 0.45 3.47 9.35
C SER A 667 -0.66 4.18 8.60
N THR A 668 -0.41 4.64 7.36
CA THR A 668 -1.43 5.30 6.53
C THR A 668 -2.58 4.35 6.20
N LYS A 669 -2.29 3.05 5.95
CA LYS A 669 -3.32 2.04 5.74
C LYS A 669 -4.24 1.91 6.95
N ARG A 670 -3.67 1.84 8.16
CA ARG A 670 -4.46 1.74 9.40
C ARG A 670 -5.37 2.94 9.57
N TRP A 671 -4.80 4.15 9.53
CA TRP A 671 -5.54 5.41 9.59
C TRP A 671 -6.70 5.44 8.59
N ALA A 672 -6.45 5.13 7.30
CA ALA A 672 -7.49 5.11 6.28
C ALA A 672 -8.56 4.03 6.55
N THR A 673 -8.15 2.82 6.97
CA THR A 673 -9.08 1.73 7.24
C THR A 673 -9.92 1.93 8.50
N ASP A 674 -9.40 2.69 9.48
CA ASP A 674 -10.08 3.05 10.72
C ASP A 674 -11.08 4.17 10.48
N GLY A 675 -10.77 5.10 9.57
CA GLY A 675 -11.66 6.14 9.06
C GLY A 675 -12.63 5.68 7.97
N GLY A 676 -12.60 4.41 7.55
CA GLY A 676 -13.53 3.87 6.55
C GLY A 676 -13.29 4.37 5.11
N LEU A 677 -12.09 4.90 4.82
CA LEU A 677 -11.72 5.45 3.51
C LEU A 677 -11.19 4.35 2.56
N HIS A 678 -11.26 4.60 1.24
CA HIS A 678 -10.56 3.75 0.27
C HIS A 678 -9.06 3.92 0.40
N PHE A 679 -8.32 2.80 0.36
CA PHE A 679 -6.87 2.81 0.50
C PHE A 679 -6.19 2.04 -0.62
N HIS A 680 -5.16 2.63 -1.23
CA HIS A 680 -4.23 1.97 -2.13
C HIS A 680 -2.78 2.22 -1.69
N GLY A 681 -1.95 1.18 -1.70
CA GLY A 681 -0.58 1.27 -1.21
C GLY A 681 0.42 0.57 -2.13
N GLU A 682 1.52 1.23 -2.46
CA GLU A 682 2.62 0.66 -3.25
C GLU A 682 3.94 0.69 -2.49
N SER A 683 4.54 -0.49 -2.30
CA SER A 683 5.87 -0.61 -1.68
C SER A 683 6.80 -1.44 -2.55
N PHE A 684 7.82 -0.78 -3.12
CA PHE A 684 8.92 -1.42 -3.83
C PHE A 684 10.18 -1.57 -2.97
N ALA A 685 10.03 -1.53 -1.64
CA ALA A 685 11.13 -1.73 -0.70
C ALA A 685 11.71 -3.16 -0.82
N LEU A 686 12.96 -3.25 -1.28
CA LEU A 686 13.79 -4.46 -1.33
C LEU A 686 14.01 -5.05 0.07
#